data_AF-A0A2W4LNG6-F1
#
_entry.id   AF-A0A2W4LNG6-F1
#
_cell.length_a   1.000
_cell.length_b   1.000
_cell.length_c   1.000
_cell.angle_alpha   90.00
_cell.angle_beta   90.00
_cell.angle_gamma   90.00
#
_symmetry.space_group_name_H-M   'P 1'
#
loop_
_entity.id
_entity.type
_entity.pdbx_description
1 polymer ?
#
loop_
_entity_poly.entity_id
_entity_poly.type
_entity_poly.pdbx_seq_one_letter_code
_entity_poly.pdbx_strand_id
1 'polypeptide(L)'
;MDGSPADVFLGVAGSGQVSLEAPLSATLVAPNASLRFEPLNPGEFAGSFFADSIYQAEPGLTITHVPFRHWGRVFGPVPKAECVTVQNAVTRSARFTYENQLETSTIVPHGPRNHVTPTPPPGFEPPTEFLPGVHSYWVAFEGDEVVWQLDVFRAVATLDLPRCELDDFPTTLRDPDLPVDSISVSRPNSVVLADSIPDRPPVTEFPPIGSQPVSALGFTGTVPFTLQLTELRPRPDGAFASLDVDALVTLDGVTRERDLWDCGGIGEGCIIGPIPIDERFTIEPANPDLVSVRIRIIERDTFGDDVEVDVSFTVNPKTGEMNRDSKCALAGDGWGVCWDFFTTQPPPAADFRPVICATFAANFFDSGFGEDHLPGRLLQHVPASFARAELRTSWDGATVWSGYLDANGCIPVHPETDHVLASALAFPASSSDAEVRLAFEPRFCRAPDGVAFADPPNDDSECLAAGGILWNVIEVTSGFSAVLQNDVLVPGVTNVSAKATRIPTFSAVLPRLPAVQGWVFPLHVNNLADQSAAGGGPRLDDVSRVAAASTQILRTDDAGIVAGRYEVIANDACPSRHPDIVGDACVTGGVLWMGPGKLGFTDENLRQTRWKYVLAHEAGHLIQQRAIGSPGSTGYEFSNIPPGCPPSNQVTNASGNVVCADPPGTDALCRCDHVEQSNKLHCLQSLETPGSAQLEGFGQFYASKIWNRRAEPDCTFVYYKEFLDQQCRSAECSTVTPAQPSRFDSLQRSIPPVAVSCATPPRWRNNFCAVATLGTEIDWMAFFWRLHGGSGVTLSMADINDVYLRACLAECAQRPTAPGCMLGRCVNDQAWDELETAATEAFGLGSPKQQHFANSGLAAGVSLAIP
;
A
#
# COMPACT_ATOMS: atom_id res chain seq x y z
N MET A 1 13.44 -9.82 35.21
CA MET A 1 14.09 -10.31 33.98
C MET A 1 15.17 -11.27 34.42
N ASP A 2 15.19 -12.49 33.90
CA ASP A 2 16.14 -13.55 34.28
C ASP A 2 17.46 -13.47 33.50
N GLY A 3 17.60 -12.46 32.62
CA GLY A 3 18.77 -12.28 31.77
C GLY A 3 18.78 -13.19 30.54
N SER A 4 17.70 -13.93 30.28
CA SER A 4 17.55 -14.70 29.04
C SER A 4 17.41 -13.77 27.82
N PRO A 5 17.75 -14.24 26.60
CA PRO A 5 17.57 -13.46 25.38
C PRO A 5 16.13 -12.96 25.16
N ALA A 6 15.15 -13.69 25.69
CA ALA A 6 13.73 -13.34 25.64
C ALA A 6 13.37 -12.10 26.48
N ASP A 7 14.24 -11.69 27.40
CA ASP A 7 14.04 -10.62 28.37
C ASP A 7 14.86 -9.35 28.05
N VAL A 8 15.80 -9.40 27.11
CA VAL A 8 16.71 -8.28 26.79
C VAL A 8 16.30 -7.64 25.46
N PHE A 9 16.10 -6.32 25.47
CA PHE A 9 15.77 -5.52 24.29
C PHE A 9 16.83 -4.43 24.07
N LEU A 10 17.30 -4.32 22.83
CA LEU A 10 18.25 -3.32 22.37
C LEU A 10 17.64 -2.58 21.18
N GLY A 11 17.29 -1.32 21.37
CA GLY A 11 16.87 -0.43 20.29
C GLY A 11 18.06 0.38 19.78
N VAL A 12 18.29 0.38 18.47
CA VAL A 12 19.31 1.22 17.83
C VAL A 12 18.62 2.26 16.96
N ALA A 13 18.91 3.54 17.24
CA ALA A 13 18.45 4.67 16.43
C ALA A 13 19.53 5.06 15.41
N GLY A 14 19.10 5.48 14.22
CA GLY A 14 19.97 5.90 13.12
C GLY A 14 19.91 4.96 11.92
N SER A 15 20.53 5.39 10.82
CA SER A 15 20.58 4.64 9.55
C SER A 15 21.93 4.01 9.21
N GLY A 16 22.92 4.21 10.08
CA GLY A 16 24.25 3.65 9.91
C GLY A 16 24.28 2.13 10.05
N GLN A 17 25.41 1.52 9.68
CA GLN A 17 25.61 0.09 9.88
C GLN A 17 25.84 -0.25 11.37
N VAL A 18 25.16 -1.29 11.85
CA VAL A 18 25.33 -1.84 13.21
C VAL A 18 26.10 -3.15 13.11
N SER A 19 27.38 -3.11 13.52
CA SER A 19 28.26 -4.27 13.56
C SER A 19 28.15 -5.01 14.89
N LEU A 20 27.82 -6.30 14.83
CA LEU A 20 27.83 -7.21 15.97
C LEU A 20 29.11 -8.05 15.94
N GLU A 21 30.14 -7.55 16.62
CA GLU A 21 31.49 -8.16 16.63
C GLU A 21 31.64 -9.30 17.65
N ALA A 22 30.63 -9.52 18.49
CA ALA A 22 30.60 -10.55 19.53
C ALA A 22 29.22 -11.22 19.62
N PRO A 23 29.13 -12.47 20.11
CA PRO A 23 27.87 -13.14 20.40
C PRO A 23 26.90 -12.25 21.19
N LEU A 24 25.67 -12.10 20.68
CA LEU A 24 24.61 -11.33 21.33
C LEU A 24 23.43 -12.24 21.69
N SER A 25 23.03 -12.15 22.95
CA SER A 25 21.88 -12.86 23.54
C SER A 25 20.77 -11.86 23.90
N ALA A 26 20.08 -11.33 22.89
CA ALA A 26 19.07 -10.28 23.06
C ALA A 26 18.17 -10.11 21.82
N THR A 27 17.05 -9.43 21.98
CA THR A 27 16.31 -8.85 20.86
C THR A 27 16.90 -7.51 20.45
N LEU A 28 17.28 -7.37 19.19
CA LEU A 28 17.85 -6.17 18.61
C LEU A 28 16.91 -5.60 17.55
N VAL A 29 16.55 -4.32 17.68
CA VAL A 29 15.66 -3.61 16.74
C VAL A 29 16.37 -2.36 16.23
N ALA A 30 16.69 -2.34 14.94
CA ALA A 30 17.47 -1.31 14.26
C ALA A 30 16.81 -0.94 12.91
N PRO A 31 15.57 -0.41 12.92
CA PRO A 31 14.65 -0.45 11.78
C PRO A 31 15.11 0.34 10.55
N ASN A 32 16.00 1.32 10.73
CA ASN A 32 16.53 2.14 9.64
C ASN A 32 17.99 1.81 9.30
N ALA A 33 18.60 0.87 10.02
CA ALA A 33 20.02 0.56 9.96
C ALA A 33 20.25 -0.81 9.32
N SER A 34 21.42 -1.01 8.71
CA SER A 34 21.86 -2.32 8.23
C SER A 34 22.58 -3.09 9.34
N LEU A 35 22.26 -4.37 9.54
CA LEU A 35 22.98 -5.24 10.47
C LEU A 35 24.11 -6.01 9.78
N ARG A 36 25.25 -6.12 10.48
CA ARG A 36 26.41 -6.93 10.10
C ARG A 36 26.81 -7.86 11.24
N PHE A 37 26.84 -9.17 10.98
CA PHE A 37 27.32 -10.16 11.93
C PHE A 37 28.80 -10.45 11.63
N GLU A 38 29.71 -9.95 12.45
CA GLU A 38 31.16 -10.07 12.26
C GLU A 38 31.81 -10.68 13.51
N PRO A 39 31.42 -11.90 13.93
CA PRO A 39 31.96 -12.42 15.16
C PRO A 39 33.43 -12.78 14.95
N LEU A 40 34.32 -12.22 15.77
CA LEU A 40 35.76 -12.52 15.75
C LEU A 40 36.10 -14.00 16.05
N ASN A 41 35.09 -14.82 16.37
CA ASN A 41 35.15 -16.26 16.62
C ASN A 41 33.82 -16.91 16.17
N PRO A 42 33.74 -18.22 15.86
CA PRO A 42 32.46 -18.91 15.62
C PRO A 42 31.57 -18.81 16.87
N GLY A 43 30.70 -17.81 16.88
CA GLY A 43 29.87 -17.41 17.99
C GLY A 43 28.40 -17.66 17.70
N GLU A 44 27.65 -18.03 18.73
CA GLU A 44 26.20 -18.23 18.65
C GLU A 44 25.47 -16.94 19.03
N PHE A 45 24.60 -16.45 18.13
CA PHE A 45 23.68 -15.36 18.41
C PHE A 45 22.35 -15.95 18.85
N ALA A 46 21.75 -15.45 19.92
CA ALA A 46 20.45 -15.92 20.41
C ALA A 46 19.50 -14.75 20.61
N GLY A 47 18.32 -14.76 19.98
CA GLY A 47 17.40 -13.63 20.07
C GLY A 47 16.56 -13.39 18.82
N SER A 48 16.00 -12.18 18.70
CA SER A 48 15.27 -11.72 17.53
C SER A 48 15.98 -10.47 16.96
N PHE A 49 16.22 -10.40 15.66
CA PHE A 49 17.01 -9.32 15.04
C PHE A 49 16.19 -8.67 13.92
N PHE A 50 15.91 -7.36 14.04
CA PHE A 50 15.12 -6.58 13.10
C PHE A 50 15.95 -5.41 12.58
N ALA A 51 16.04 -5.25 11.26
CA ALA A 51 16.81 -4.21 10.60
C ALA A 51 16.28 -3.90 9.20
N ASP A 52 16.69 -2.77 8.62
CA ASP A 52 16.38 -2.42 7.24
C ASP A 52 16.97 -3.44 6.26
N SER A 53 18.23 -3.84 6.50
CA SER A 53 18.91 -4.87 5.73
C SER A 53 19.89 -5.68 6.58
N ILE A 54 20.12 -6.94 6.22
CA ILE A 54 21.19 -7.76 6.79
C ILE A 54 22.27 -7.88 5.71
N TYR A 55 23.33 -7.10 5.84
CA TYR A 55 24.30 -6.89 4.77
C TYR A 55 25.35 -8.02 4.67
N GLN A 56 25.71 -8.65 5.79
CA GLN A 56 26.72 -9.71 5.81
C GLN A 56 26.50 -10.67 6.99
N ALA A 57 26.38 -11.96 6.66
CA ALA A 57 26.48 -13.08 7.60
C ALA A 57 27.61 -13.99 7.11
N GLU A 58 28.66 -14.17 7.92
CA GLU A 58 29.78 -15.02 7.54
C GLU A 58 29.40 -16.53 7.55
N PRO A 59 29.99 -17.35 6.67
CA PRO A 59 29.80 -18.80 6.72
C PRO A 59 30.19 -19.39 8.09
N GLY A 60 29.31 -20.22 8.68
CA GLY A 60 29.54 -20.84 9.99
C GLY A 60 28.91 -20.11 11.17
N LEU A 61 28.20 -19.00 10.92
CA LEU A 61 27.35 -18.32 11.90
C LEU A 61 26.14 -19.18 12.29
N THR A 62 25.89 -19.32 13.60
CA THR A 62 24.63 -19.88 14.12
C THR A 62 23.80 -18.77 14.76
N ILE A 63 22.58 -18.58 14.25
CA ILE A 63 21.58 -17.69 14.85
C ILE A 63 20.42 -18.56 15.37
N THR A 64 20.24 -18.55 16.69
CA THR A 64 19.13 -19.21 17.38
C THR A 64 18.03 -18.20 17.65
N HIS A 65 16.91 -18.31 16.95
CA HIS A 65 15.78 -17.41 17.17
C HIS A 65 15.16 -17.62 18.56
N VAL A 66 15.10 -16.55 19.35
CA VAL A 66 14.41 -16.53 20.66
C VAL A 66 13.44 -15.35 20.67
N PRO A 67 12.11 -15.59 20.66
CA PRO A 67 11.12 -14.52 20.67
C PRO A 67 11.23 -13.64 21.91
N PHE A 68 11.14 -12.32 21.72
CA PHE A 68 11.04 -11.38 22.83
C PHE A 68 9.70 -11.54 23.56
N ARG A 69 9.73 -11.71 24.89
CA ARG A 69 8.51 -11.94 25.68
C ARG A 69 7.76 -10.66 26.07
N HIS A 70 8.38 -9.49 25.92
CA HIS A 70 7.86 -8.24 26.47
C HIS A 70 7.48 -7.22 25.41
N TRP A 71 7.05 -7.65 24.21
CA TRP A 71 6.58 -6.74 23.17
C TRP A 71 5.48 -5.78 23.64
N GLY A 72 4.62 -6.23 24.56
CA GLY A 72 3.61 -5.36 25.20
C GLY A 72 4.15 -4.22 26.06
N ARG A 73 5.47 -4.16 26.32
CA ARG A 73 6.12 -2.99 26.97
C ARG A 73 6.69 -2.00 25.95
N VAL A 74 7.02 -2.48 24.74
CA VAL A 74 7.63 -1.67 23.67
C VAL A 74 6.52 -1.06 22.80
N PHE A 75 5.55 -1.89 22.42
CA PHE A 75 4.36 -1.52 21.64
C PHE A 75 3.10 -1.69 22.49
N GLY A 76 3.17 -1.25 23.75
CA GLY A 76 2.04 -1.30 24.65
C GLY A 76 0.87 -0.43 24.15
N PRO A 77 -0.35 -0.68 24.64
CA PRO A 77 -1.51 0.11 24.26
C PRO A 77 -1.29 1.60 24.55
N VAL A 78 -1.56 2.45 23.56
CA VAL A 78 -1.35 3.90 23.66
C VAL A 78 -2.69 4.58 23.94
N PRO A 79 -2.89 5.24 25.10
CA PRO A 79 -4.11 5.95 25.43
C PRO A 79 -4.17 7.30 24.70
N LYS A 80 -5.37 7.75 24.33
CA LYS A 80 -5.64 9.07 23.75
C LYS A 80 -6.95 9.62 24.29
N ALA A 81 -6.99 10.91 24.57
CA ALA A 81 -8.23 11.61 24.89
C ALA A 81 -8.83 12.18 23.60
N GLU A 82 -10.08 11.84 23.29
CA GLU A 82 -10.69 12.20 22.01
C GLU A 82 -11.59 13.42 22.14
N CYS A 83 -12.49 13.42 23.13
CA CYS A 83 -13.46 14.48 23.32
C CYS A 83 -13.94 14.55 24.78
N VAL A 84 -14.52 15.69 25.16
CA VAL A 84 -15.15 15.90 26.47
C VAL A 84 -16.57 16.42 26.30
N THR A 85 -17.50 15.97 27.15
CA THR A 85 -18.85 16.51 27.23
C THR A 85 -19.23 16.85 28.66
N VAL A 86 -20.03 17.89 28.84
CA VAL A 86 -20.55 18.32 30.14
C VAL A 86 -21.85 17.57 30.39
N GLN A 87 -21.91 16.76 31.46
CA GLN A 87 -23.14 16.05 31.84
C GLN A 87 -24.07 16.97 32.64
N ASN A 88 -23.50 17.70 33.60
CA ASN A 88 -24.20 18.67 34.43
C ASN A 88 -23.22 19.76 34.90
N ALA A 89 -23.64 20.64 35.81
CA ALA A 89 -22.82 21.77 36.28
C ALA A 89 -21.49 21.37 36.96
N VAL A 90 -21.34 20.13 37.42
CA VAL A 90 -20.19 19.66 38.20
C VAL A 90 -19.51 18.44 37.55
N THR A 91 -20.29 17.58 36.90
CA THR A 91 -19.83 16.33 36.29
C THR A 91 -19.62 16.47 34.79
N ARG A 92 -18.46 16.01 34.33
CA ARG A 92 -18.05 15.93 32.93
C ARG A 92 -17.78 14.48 32.55
N SER A 93 -17.70 14.18 31.27
CA SER A 93 -17.28 12.88 30.76
C SER A 93 -16.27 13.03 29.63
N ALA A 94 -15.18 12.30 29.73
CA ALA A 94 -14.18 12.17 28.69
C ALA A 94 -14.35 10.85 27.95
N ARG A 95 -14.24 10.88 26.62
CA ARG A 95 -14.06 9.68 25.79
C ARG A 95 -12.57 9.46 25.63
N PHE A 96 -12.08 8.37 26.20
CA PHE A 96 -10.72 7.89 25.98
C PHE A 96 -10.73 6.79 24.92
N THR A 97 -9.77 6.83 24.03
CA THR A 97 -9.44 5.76 23.10
C THR A 97 -8.11 5.13 23.48
N TYR A 98 -7.89 3.89 23.08
CA TYR A 98 -6.56 3.31 23.04
C TYR A 98 -6.35 2.57 21.72
N GLU A 99 -5.10 2.52 21.27
CA GLU A 99 -4.68 1.67 20.17
C GLU A 99 -3.72 0.62 20.70
N ASN A 100 -4.07 -0.66 20.56
CA ASN A 100 -3.15 -1.77 20.76
C ASN A 100 -2.68 -2.27 19.39
N GLN A 101 -1.43 -1.96 19.05
CA GLN A 101 -0.82 -2.34 17.77
C GLN A 101 -0.41 -3.82 17.70
N LEU A 102 -0.53 -4.56 18.81
CA LEU A 102 -0.26 -5.99 18.84
C LEU A 102 -1.48 -6.79 18.36
N GLU A 103 -1.22 -7.89 17.64
CA GLU A 103 -2.25 -8.85 17.20
C GLU A 103 -2.85 -9.68 18.35
N THR A 104 -2.32 -9.53 19.57
CA THR A 104 -2.77 -10.21 20.78
C THR A 104 -3.22 -9.22 21.85
N SER A 105 -4.10 -9.66 22.77
CA SER A 105 -4.49 -8.81 23.89
C SER A 105 -3.32 -8.56 24.85
N THR A 106 -3.24 -7.34 25.37
CA THR A 106 -2.25 -6.95 26.39
C THR A 106 -2.94 -6.77 27.73
N ILE A 107 -2.41 -7.36 28.80
CA ILE A 107 -2.96 -7.21 30.14
C ILE A 107 -2.13 -6.20 30.93
N VAL A 108 -2.73 -5.06 31.30
CA VAL A 108 -2.15 -4.07 32.22
C VAL A 108 -3.06 -3.97 33.45
N PRO A 109 -2.72 -4.66 34.56
CA PRO A 109 -3.55 -4.64 35.77
C PRO A 109 -3.71 -3.23 36.34
N HIS A 110 -4.82 -2.98 37.02
CA HIS A 110 -5.03 -1.73 37.77
C HIS A 110 -3.86 -1.46 38.73
N GLY A 111 -3.46 -0.19 38.81
CA GLY A 111 -2.40 0.24 39.72
C GLY A 111 -1.66 1.46 39.17
N PRO A 112 -0.42 1.72 39.65
CA PRO A 112 0.35 2.90 39.23
C PRO A 112 0.59 3.01 37.71
N ARG A 113 0.50 1.89 36.98
CA ARG A 113 0.65 1.81 35.52
C ARG A 113 -0.67 1.75 34.76
N ASN A 114 -1.81 1.68 35.43
CA ASN A 114 -3.13 1.74 34.79
C ASN A 114 -4.13 2.30 35.79
N HIS A 115 -4.26 3.63 35.79
CA HIS A 115 -5.17 4.34 36.68
C HIS A 115 -5.61 5.67 36.08
N VAL A 116 -6.72 6.18 36.60
CA VAL A 116 -7.29 7.48 36.22
C VAL A 116 -7.21 8.43 37.40
N THR A 117 -6.86 9.69 37.14
CA THR A 117 -6.75 10.77 38.14
C THR A 117 -7.56 12.00 37.69
N PRO A 118 -8.44 12.58 38.53
CA PRO A 118 -8.83 12.10 39.86
C PRO A 118 -9.53 10.74 39.77
N THR A 119 -9.53 9.99 40.88
CA THR A 119 -10.15 8.66 40.92
C THR A 119 -11.62 8.78 40.50
N PRO A 120 -12.05 8.10 39.43
CA PRO A 120 -13.39 8.26 38.91
C PRO A 120 -14.42 7.60 39.84
N PRO A 121 -15.72 7.94 39.71
CA PRO A 121 -16.78 7.33 40.49
C PRO A 121 -16.79 5.78 40.37
N PRO A 122 -17.29 5.05 41.38
CA PRO A 122 -17.39 3.59 41.32
C PRO A 122 -18.11 3.12 40.05
N GLY A 123 -17.49 2.19 39.31
CA GLY A 123 -18.01 1.68 38.03
C GLY A 123 -17.29 2.20 36.78
N PHE A 124 -16.31 3.10 36.93
CA PHE A 124 -15.52 3.67 35.83
C PHE A 124 -14.03 3.30 35.93
N GLU A 125 -13.73 2.01 36.02
CA GLU A 125 -12.34 1.54 36.04
C GLU A 125 -11.79 1.41 34.60
N PRO A 126 -10.54 1.82 34.33
CA PRO A 126 -9.95 1.65 33.01
C PRO A 126 -9.81 0.16 32.65
N PRO A 127 -9.90 -0.24 31.37
CA PRO A 127 -9.77 -1.65 31.00
C PRO A 127 -8.44 -2.24 31.48
N THR A 128 -8.44 -3.50 31.91
CA THR A 128 -7.22 -4.23 32.26
C THR A 128 -6.74 -5.15 31.15
N GLU A 129 -7.62 -5.52 30.24
CA GLU A 129 -7.33 -6.24 29.01
C GLU A 129 -7.55 -5.31 27.81
N PHE A 130 -6.50 -5.14 27.01
CA PHE A 130 -6.46 -4.25 25.85
C PHE A 130 -6.47 -5.11 24.59
N LEU A 131 -7.61 -5.15 23.90
CA LEU A 131 -7.78 -5.95 22.69
C LEU A 131 -7.03 -5.32 21.50
N PRO A 132 -6.59 -6.11 20.51
CA PRO A 132 -5.98 -5.58 19.27
C PRO A 132 -6.84 -4.51 18.59
N GLY A 133 -6.21 -3.48 18.03
CA GLY A 133 -6.87 -2.39 17.31
C GLY A 133 -7.24 -1.18 18.18
N VAL A 134 -8.17 -0.36 17.68
CA VAL A 134 -8.63 0.88 18.33
C VAL A 134 -9.93 0.63 19.09
N HIS A 135 -9.95 0.97 20.37
CA HIS A 135 -11.11 0.81 21.24
C HIS A 135 -11.35 2.08 22.03
N SER A 136 -12.58 2.29 22.50
CA SER A 136 -12.95 3.47 23.29
C SER A 136 -13.70 3.11 24.55
N TYR A 137 -13.53 3.91 25.60
CA TYR A 137 -14.34 3.84 26.81
C TYR A 137 -14.53 5.25 27.41
N TRP A 138 -15.50 5.37 28.30
CA TRP A 138 -15.91 6.65 28.88
C TRP A 138 -15.50 6.75 30.35
N VAL A 139 -15.11 7.94 30.77
CA VAL A 139 -14.74 8.24 32.15
C VAL A 139 -15.46 9.50 32.61
N ALA A 140 -16.26 9.37 33.67
CA ALA A 140 -16.84 10.52 34.35
C ALA A 140 -15.83 11.13 35.32
N PHE A 141 -15.80 12.47 35.40
CA PHE A 141 -14.92 13.20 36.30
C PHE A 141 -15.53 14.52 36.77
N GLU A 142 -15.07 14.97 37.94
CA GLU A 142 -15.37 16.29 38.49
C GLU A 142 -14.08 17.14 38.45
N GLY A 143 -14.21 18.43 38.13
CA GLY A 143 -13.07 19.33 37.92
C GLY A 143 -12.70 19.57 36.45
N ASP A 144 -11.57 20.24 36.22
CA ASP A 144 -11.23 20.79 34.91
C ASP A 144 -10.45 19.83 34.01
N GLU A 145 -9.88 18.77 34.58
CA GLU A 145 -9.14 17.73 33.84
C GLU A 145 -9.35 16.32 34.40
N VAL A 146 -9.19 15.32 33.53
CA VAL A 146 -9.01 13.92 33.91
C VAL A 146 -7.87 13.31 33.11
N VAL A 147 -7.04 12.53 33.80
CA VAL A 147 -5.81 11.94 33.29
C VAL A 147 -5.94 10.43 33.33
N TRP A 148 -5.69 9.75 32.23
CA TRP A 148 -5.48 8.30 32.20
C TRP A 148 -4.00 7.98 32.02
N GLN A 149 -3.41 7.33 33.03
CA GLN A 149 -2.06 6.77 32.98
C GLN A 149 -2.14 5.33 32.51
N LEU A 150 -1.46 5.00 31.40
CA LEU A 150 -1.34 3.64 30.86
C LEU A 150 0.12 3.32 30.52
N ASP A 151 0.73 2.48 31.34
CA ASP A 151 2.17 2.21 31.43
C ASP A 151 3.01 3.49 31.49
N VAL A 152 3.81 3.77 30.46
CA VAL A 152 4.61 5.00 30.31
C VAL A 152 3.86 6.13 29.61
N PHE A 153 2.67 5.86 29.07
CA PHE A 153 1.87 6.82 28.32
C PHE A 153 0.83 7.51 29.20
N ARG A 154 0.46 8.72 28.82
CA ARG A 154 -0.51 9.56 29.53
C ARG A 154 -1.44 10.23 28.53
N ALA A 155 -2.75 10.11 28.76
CA ALA A 155 -3.77 10.87 28.05
C ALA A 155 -4.45 11.84 29.01
N VAL A 156 -4.60 13.11 28.60
CA VAL A 156 -5.23 14.16 29.41
C VAL A 156 -6.45 14.68 28.67
N ALA A 157 -7.60 14.69 29.33
CA ALA A 157 -8.84 15.25 28.81
C ALA A 157 -9.21 16.51 29.60
N THR A 158 -9.29 17.64 28.90
CA THR A 158 -9.71 18.94 29.44
C THR A 158 -10.89 19.49 28.63
N LEU A 159 -11.49 20.58 29.09
CA LEU A 159 -12.55 21.28 28.36
C LEU A 159 -12.09 21.92 27.03
N ASP A 160 -10.79 21.95 26.75
CA ASP A 160 -10.25 22.45 25.48
C ASP A 160 -10.33 21.41 24.35
N LEU A 161 -10.58 20.13 24.69
CA LEU A 161 -10.83 19.09 23.70
C LEU A 161 -12.17 19.31 22.99
N PRO A 162 -12.32 18.80 21.75
CA PRO A 162 -13.58 18.84 21.03
C PRO A 162 -14.74 18.31 21.86
N ARG A 163 -15.93 18.88 21.69
CA ARG A 163 -17.13 18.38 22.34
C ARG A 163 -17.56 17.07 21.70
N CYS A 164 -17.85 16.05 22.50
CA CYS A 164 -18.38 14.79 21.98
C CYS A 164 -19.77 14.98 21.36
N GLU A 165 -20.04 14.33 20.22
CA GLU A 165 -21.37 14.30 19.64
C GLU A 165 -22.35 13.50 20.52
N LEU A 166 -23.59 13.95 20.62
CA LEU A 166 -24.60 13.39 21.53
C LEU A 166 -24.98 11.94 21.21
N ASP A 167 -24.73 11.50 19.98
CA ASP A 167 -25.05 10.15 19.47
C ASP A 167 -23.99 9.10 19.87
N ASP A 168 -22.79 9.54 20.28
CA ASP A 168 -21.70 8.67 20.74
C ASP A 168 -21.79 8.29 22.22
N PHE A 169 -22.70 8.93 22.96
CA PHE A 169 -22.80 8.78 24.41
C PHE A 169 -23.68 7.58 24.79
N PRO A 170 -23.19 6.61 25.61
CA PRO A 170 -23.98 5.46 26.03
C PRO A 170 -25.25 5.93 26.76
N THR A 171 -26.42 5.50 26.28
CA THR A 171 -27.72 5.89 26.87
C THR A 171 -27.88 5.45 28.34
N THR A 172 -27.09 4.47 28.79
CA THR A 172 -27.05 3.97 30.16
C THR A 172 -26.42 4.95 31.16
N LEU A 173 -25.77 6.02 30.70
CA LEU A 173 -25.15 7.05 31.54
C LEU A 173 -25.91 8.39 31.55
N ARG A 174 -27.06 8.47 30.87
CA ARG A 174 -27.91 9.67 30.90
C ARG A 174 -28.75 9.67 32.18
N ASP A 175 -28.60 10.72 32.98
CA ASP A 175 -29.58 11.07 34.01
C ASP A 175 -30.89 11.46 33.30
N PRO A 176 -32.00 10.70 33.47
CA PRO A 176 -33.24 10.94 32.75
C PRO A 176 -33.96 12.25 33.14
N ASP A 177 -33.52 12.95 34.20
CA ASP A 177 -34.25 14.09 34.77
C ASP A 177 -33.68 15.49 34.40
N LEU A 178 -32.70 15.60 33.50
CA LEU A 178 -32.13 16.91 33.12
C LEU A 178 -32.62 17.45 31.76
N PRO A 179 -33.20 18.66 31.70
CA PRO A 179 -33.61 19.29 30.45
C PRO A 179 -32.38 19.79 29.67
N VAL A 180 -32.34 19.43 28.38
CA VAL A 180 -31.32 19.87 27.42
C VAL A 180 -31.63 21.31 27.02
N ASP A 181 -31.03 22.31 27.68
CA ASP A 181 -30.86 23.64 27.08
C ASP A 181 -29.75 24.51 27.72
N SER A 182 -28.90 25.03 26.83
CA SER A 182 -27.97 26.16 26.92
C SER A 182 -27.16 26.39 28.21
N ILE A 183 -25.91 25.91 28.22
CA ILE A 183 -24.82 26.54 28.97
C ILE A 183 -23.84 27.14 27.95
N SER A 184 -23.77 28.46 27.90
CA SER A 184 -22.70 29.18 27.21
C SER A 184 -21.56 29.42 28.22
N VAL A 185 -20.37 28.89 27.92
CA VAL A 185 -19.17 29.15 28.73
C VAL A 185 -18.22 29.98 27.89
N SER A 186 -17.93 31.18 28.37
CA SER A 186 -16.90 32.07 27.85
C SER A 186 -15.50 31.55 28.19
N ARG A 187 -14.58 31.65 27.23
CA ARG A 187 -13.16 31.31 27.38
C ARG A 187 -12.45 32.29 28.32
N PRO A 188 -11.55 31.80 29.20
CA PRO A 188 -10.35 32.52 29.59
C PRO A 188 -9.10 31.89 28.96
N ASN A 189 -8.14 32.72 28.57
CA ASN A 189 -6.83 32.32 28.05
C ASN A 189 -5.79 32.12 29.18
N SER A 190 -4.79 31.31 28.83
CA SER A 190 -3.40 31.24 29.30
C SER A 190 -3.05 30.37 30.51
N VAL A 191 -2.01 29.51 30.37
CA VAL A 191 -0.73 29.56 31.12
C VAL A 191 0.20 28.36 30.79
N VAL A 192 1.44 28.72 30.41
CA VAL A 192 2.79 28.18 30.75
C VAL A 192 3.14 26.69 30.52
N LEU A 193 4.10 26.48 29.62
CA LEU A 193 5.00 25.32 29.62
C LEU A 193 6.09 25.52 30.68
N ALA A 194 6.17 24.61 31.66
CA ALA A 194 7.30 24.49 32.57
C ALA A 194 8.07 23.21 32.22
N ASP A 195 9.24 23.38 31.59
CA ASP A 195 10.25 22.34 31.49
C ASP A 195 11.05 22.28 32.79
N SER A 196 11.13 21.10 33.40
CA SER A 196 12.27 20.72 34.24
C SER A 196 12.41 19.21 34.34
N ILE A 197 13.50 18.68 33.79
CA ILE A 197 14.12 17.41 34.21
C ILE A 197 15.61 17.69 34.47
N PRO A 198 16.18 17.27 35.62
CA PRO A 198 17.57 17.54 35.96
C PRO A 198 18.57 16.49 35.42
N ASP A 199 19.71 17.01 34.99
CA ASP A 199 21.09 16.49 34.90
C ASP A 199 21.39 14.97 34.77
N ARG A 200 22.14 14.63 33.71
CA ARG A 200 23.14 13.54 33.69
C ARG A 200 24.46 13.99 33.02
N PRO A 201 25.60 13.37 33.38
CA PRO A 201 26.98 13.92 33.27
C PRO A 201 27.63 13.68 31.89
N PRO A 202 28.83 14.25 31.60
CA PRO A 202 29.28 14.50 30.23
C PRO A 202 29.87 13.26 29.57
N VAL A 203 29.52 13.07 28.30
CA VAL A 203 30.20 12.13 27.38
C VAL A 203 31.42 12.85 26.79
N THR A 204 32.53 12.13 26.74
CA THR A 204 33.85 12.56 26.30
C THR A 204 33.89 12.67 24.76
N GLU A 205 34.41 13.80 24.26
CA GLU A 205 34.60 14.06 22.83
C GLU A 205 35.76 13.22 22.25
N PHE A 206 35.56 12.68 21.05
CA PHE A 206 36.62 12.21 20.15
C PHE A 206 36.84 13.25 19.03
N PRO A 207 38.08 13.40 18.51
CA PRO A 207 38.46 14.52 17.64
C PRO A 207 37.92 14.37 16.21
N PRO A 208 37.73 15.50 15.48
CA PRO A 208 37.22 15.49 14.12
C PRO A 208 38.28 14.99 13.12
N ILE A 209 37.87 14.10 12.22
CA ILE A 209 38.63 13.73 11.02
C ILE A 209 38.29 14.73 9.90
N GLY A 210 39.33 15.30 9.29
CA GLY A 210 39.26 16.49 8.44
C GLY A 210 38.41 16.35 7.18
N SER A 211 37.65 17.41 6.91
CA SER A 211 36.97 17.66 5.64
C SER A 211 37.95 18.18 4.59
N GLN A 212 37.92 17.59 3.39
CA GLN A 212 38.51 18.16 2.19
C GLN A 212 37.49 19.12 1.54
N PRO A 213 37.90 20.28 0.99
CA PRO A 213 36.97 21.23 0.40
C PRO A 213 36.57 20.80 -1.01
N VAL A 214 35.29 20.54 -1.22
CA VAL A 214 34.70 20.44 -2.56
C VAL A 214 34.49 21.87 -3.07
N SER A 215 34.99 22.13 -4.28
CA SER A 215 34.94 23.45 -4.90
C SER A 215 33.51 23.82 -5.31
N ALA A 216 32.99 24.93 -4.77
CA ALA A 216 31.69 25.46 -5.13
C ALA A 216 31.68 26.00 -6.58
N LEU A 217 30.71 25.55 -7.38
CA LEU A 217 30.35 26.16 -8.65
C LEU A 217 29.72 27.53 -8.38
N GLY A 218 30.39 28.60 -8.86
CA GLY A 218 29.99 29.98 -8.61
C GLY A 218 28.72 30.37 -9.37
N PHE A 219 27.63 30.60 -8.64
CA PHE A 219 26.50 31.39 -9.12
C PHE A 219 26.91 32.87 -9.13
N THR A 220 26.96 33.50 -10.31
CA THR A 220 27.38 34.90 -10.48
C THR A 220 26.21 35.90 -10.58
N GLY A 221 25.03 35.54 -10.07
CA GLY A 221 23.87 36.43 -10.01
C GLY A 221 23.63 36.95 -8.58
N THR A 222 23.38 38.24 -8.42
CA THR A 222 22.93 38.83 -7.15
C THR A 222 21.49 38.39 -6.87
N VAL A 223 21.28 37.69 -5.76
CA VAL A 223 19.97 37.16 -5.36
C VAL A 223 19.26 38.18 -4.44
N PRO A 224 17.94 38.44 -4.60
CA PRO A 224 17.23 39.40 -3.75
C PRO A 224 17.20 38.98 -2.27
N PHE A 225 17.48 39.92 -1.36
CA PHE A 225 17.41 39.78 0.09
C PHE A 225 16.10 40.39 0.61
N THR A 226 15.38 39.67 1.49
CA THR A 226 14.15 40.18 2.11
C THR A 226 14.22 40.15 3.64
N LEU A 227 13.94 41.30 4.27
CA LEU A 227 13.71 41.43 5.71
C LEU A 227 12.19 41.48 5.97
N GLN A 228 11.73 40.77 7.00
CA GLN A 228 10.35 40.79 7.48
C GLN A 228 10.30 41.28 8.91
N LEU A 229 9.45 42.27 9.22
CA LEU A 229 9.11 42.61 10.60
C LEU A 229 7.99 41.68 11.06
N THR A 230 8.18 40.99 12.18
CA THR A 230 7.33 39.86 12.59
C THR A 230 6.46 40.15 13.81
N GLU A 231 6.91 41.04 14.70
CA GLU A 231 6.19 41.35 15.94
C GLU A 231 6.52 42.75 16.43
N LEU A 232 5.50 43.56 16.72
CA LEU A 232 5.61 44.77 17.54
C LEU A 232 5.32 44.39 18.99
N ARG A 233 6.23 44.74 19.89
CA ARG A 233 6.06 44.54 21.34
C ARG A 233 5.74 45.86 22.02
N PRO A 234 4.61 45.97 22.73
CA PRO A 234 4.28 47.15 23.53
C PRO A 234 5.12 47.18 24.81
N ARG A 235 4.97 48.27 25.58
CA ARG A 235 5.58 48.40 26.90
C ARG A 235 5.01 47.35 27.89
N PRO A 236 5.67 47.05 29.02
CA PRO A 236 5.23 46.06 30.01
C PRO A 236 3.85 46.31 30.63
N ASP A 237 3.36 47.55 30.58
CA ASP A 237 2.00 47.92 30.97
C ASP A 237 0.95 47.60 29.89
N GLY A 238 1.37 47.03 28.76
CA GLY A 238 0.53 46.61 27.66
C GLY A 238 0.10 47.76 26.75
N ALA A 239 0.71 48.94 26.86
CA ALA A 239 0.30 50.13 26.10
C ALA A 239 1.41 50.68 25.20
N PHE A 240 1.01 51.21 24.03
CA PHE A 240 1.75 52.25 23.34
C PHE A 240 1.29 53.61 23.90
N ALA A 241 2.24 54.53 24.09
CA ALA A 241 1.98 55.88 24.56
C ALA A 241 1.34 56.76 23.47
N SER A 242 1.46 56.39 22.19
CA SER A 242 1.08 57.25 21.07
C SER A 242 -0.01 56.71 20.12
N LEU A 243 -0.35 57.53 19.12
CA LEU A 243 -1.41 57.29 18.13
C LEU A 243 -0.92 56.50 16.91
N ASP A 244 0.33 56.67 16.49
CA ASP A 244 0.89 56.09 15.24
C ASP A 244 2.28 55.47 15.48
N VAL A 245 2.51 54.29 14.89
CA VAL A 245 3.80 53.59 14.92
C VAL A 245 4.31 53.39 13.49
N ASP A 246 5.39 54.08 13.14
CA ASP A 246 6.05 53.97 11.83
C ASP A 246 7.31 53.11 11.89
N ALA A 247 7.59 52.39 10.81
CA ALA A 247 8.87 51.73 10.57
C ALA A 247 9.61 52.32 9.38
N LEU A 248 10.85 52.75 9.61
CA LEU A 248 11.82 53.10 8.59
C LEU A 248 12.88 52.01 8.51
N VAL A 249 12.85 51.21 7.46
CA VAL A 249 13.81 50.14 7.20
C VAL A 249 14.76 50.56 6.09
N THR A 250 16.06 50.53 6.39
CA THR A 250 17.15 50.80 5.46
C THR A 250 17.91 49.51 5.15
N LEU A 251 17.92 49.11 3.89
CA LEU A 251 18.67 47.95 3.38
C LEU A 251 19.70 48.45 2.35
N ASP A 252 20.99 48.23 2.60
CA ASP A 252 22.11 48.70 1.78
C ASP A 252 21.99 50.20 1.38
N GLY A 253 21.58 51.03 2.33
CA GLY A 253 21.42 52.47 2.14
C GLY A 253 20.11 52.90 1.47
N VAL A 254 19.24 51.97 1.07
CA VAL A 254 17.90 52.26 0.54
C VAL A 254 16.89 52.21 1.69
N THR A 255 16.33 53.37 2.06
CA THR A 255 15.32 53.49 3.13
C THR A 255 13.90 53.43 2.58
N ARG A 256 13.02 52.70 3.26
CA ARG A 256 11.57 52.69 3.01
C ARG A 256 10.82 52.88 4.32
N GLU A 257 9.74 53.65 4.27
CA GLU A 257 8.84 53.94 5.39
C GLU A 257 7.52 53.19 5.22
N ARG A 258 7.02 52.64 6.33
CA ARG A 258 5.74 51.93 6.42
C ARG A 258 5.07 52.28 7.74
N ASP A 259 3.81 52.66 7.64
CA ASP A 259 2.91 52.75 8.80
C ASP A 259 2.59 51.32 9.25
N LEU A 260 2.89 51.00 10.51
CA LEU A 260 2.67 49.67 11.07
C LEU A 260 1.36 49.60 11.86
N TRP A 261 0.90 50.71 12.44
CA TRP A 261 -0.26 50.72 13.33
C TRP A 261 -0.79 52.14 13.62
N ASP A 262 -2.11 52.30 13.56
CA ASP A 262 -2.87 53.52 13.92
C ASP A 262 -3.95 53.19 14.96
N CYS A 263 -3.96 53.94 16.07
CA CYS A 263 -4.84 53.76 17.22
C CYS A 263 -6.19 54.48 17.15
N GLY A 264 -6.56 55.12 16.05
CA GLY A 264 -7.95 55.52 15.76
C GLY A 264 -8.54 56.69 16.59
N GLY A 265 -7.74 57.40 17.40
CA GLY A 265 -8.10 58.70 17.97
C GLY A 265 -8.10 58.83 19.50
N ILE A 266 -7.90 60.08 19.95
CA ILE A 266 -7.63 60.56 21.32
C ILE A 266 -8.58 60.03 22.43
N GLY A 267 -8.02 59.37 23.45
CA GLY A 267 -8.65 59.33 24.79
C GLY A 267 -8.27 58.18 25.72
N GLU A 268 -7.93 57.01 25.20
CA GLU A 268 -7.58 55.84 26.01
C GLU A 268 -6.38 55.15 25.35
N GLY A 269 -5.29 54.91 26.10
CA GLY A 269 -4.10 54.26 25.56
C GLY A 269 -4.46 52.94 24.87
N CYS A 270 -3.82 52.65 23.75
CA CYS A 270 -3.98 51.39 23.04
C CYS A 270 -3.43 50.24 23.88
N ILE A 271 -4.29 49.58 24.66
CA ILE A 271 -3.93 48.36 25.37
C ILE A 271 -3.95 47.23 24.37
N ILE A 272 -2.77 46.77 23.95
CA ILE A 272 -2.62 45.69 22.99
C ILE A 272 -1.56 44.75 23.55
N GLY A 273 -1.76 43.44 23.42
CA GLY A 273 -0.65 42.50 23.60
C GLY A 273 0.39 42.67 22.48
N PRO A 274 1.42 41.81 22.43
CA PRO A 274 2.29 41.73 21.26
C PRO A 274 1.47 41.61 19.97
N ILE A 275 1.79 42.44 18.98
CA ILE A 275 1.06 42.52 17.71
C ILE A 275 1.89 41.80 16.65
N PRO A 276 1.39 40.68 16.08
CA PRO A 276 2.05 40.08 14.93
C PRO A 276 1.94 41.01 13.72
N ILE A 277 3.04 41.19 12.99
CA ILE A 277 3.14 41.99 11.77
C ILE A 277 3.70 41.12 10.64
N ASP A 278 3.40 41.45 9.38
CA ASP A 278 3.97 40.79 8.19
C ASP A 278 4.42 41.83 7.15
N GLU A 279 5.24 42.79 7.59
CA GLU A 279 5.75 43.84 6.71
C GLU A 279 7.12 43.45 6.13
N ARG A 280 7.23 43.51 4.80
CA ARG A 280 8.40 42.98 4.06
C ARG A 280 9.13 44.04 3.26
N PHE A 281 10.46 43.97 3.31
CA PHE A 281 11.37 44.87 2.64
C PHE A 281 12.37 44.06 1.82
N THR A 282 12.32 44.19 0.49
CA THR A 282 13.17 43.43 -0.44
C THR A 282 14.10 44.36 -1.22
N ILE A 283 15.37 43.95 -1.35
CA ILE A 283 16.37 44.60 -2.22
C ILE A 283 17.16 43.58 -3.02
N GLU A 284 17.81 44.04 -4.08
CA GLU A 284 18.96 43.34 -4.66
C GLU A 284 20.23 43.92 -4.02
N PRO A 285 20.96 43.14 -3.20
CA PRO A 285 22.09 43.66 -2.46
C PRO A 285 23.27 43.93 -3.39
N ALA A 286 23.94 45.07 -3.19
CA ALA A 286 25.13 45.44 -3.97
C ALA A 286 26.31 44.50 -3.65
N ASN A 287 26.32 43.90 -2.45
CA ASN A 287 27.27 42.88 -2.04
C ASN A 287 26.52 41.57 -1.70
N PRO A 288 26.77 40.48 -2.43
CA PRO A 288 26.07 39.20 -2.21
C PRO A 288 26.51 38.46 -0.93
N ASP A 289 27.51 38.95 -0.20
CA ASP A 289 28.01 38.34 1.03
C ASP A 289 27.71 39.17 2.29
N LEU A 290 27.18 40.39 2.14
CA LEU A 290 26.94 41.29 3.27
C LEU A 290 25.89 42.34 2.95
N VAL A 291 24.79 42.34 3.70
CA VAL A 291 23.73 43.36 3.65
C VAL A 291 23.73 44.17 4.92
N SER A 292 23.76 45.49 4.81
CA SER A 292 23.59 46.41 5.93
C SER A 292 22.11 46.66 6.18
N VAL A 293 21.64 46.37 7.39
CA VAL A 293 20.25 46.54 7.82
C VAL A 293 20.19 47.59 8.92
N ARG A 294 19.26 48.56 8.80
CA ARG A 294 18.87 49.45 9.89
C ARG A 294 17.35 49.54 9.98
N ILE A 295 16.79 49.28 11.15
CA ILE A 295 15.36 49.35 11.43
C ILE A 295 15.19 50.45 12.46
N ARG A 296 14.38 51.46 12.13
CA ARG A 296 13.97 52.52 13.06
C ARG A 296 12.46 52.42 13.24
N ILE A 297 12.00 52.19 14.46
CA ILE A 297 10.59 52.28 14.81
C ILE A 297 10.39 53.59 15.54
N ILE A 298 9.46 54.40 15.05
CA ILE A 298 9.14 55.72 15.58
C ILE A 298 7.73 55.66 16.14
N GLU A 299 7.62 55.86 17.44
CA GLU A 299 6.36 56.09 18.12
C GLU A 299 6.08 57.60 18.10
N ARG A 300 5.13 58.07 17.27
CA ARG A 300 4.86 59.50 17.09
C ARG A 300 3.75 59.98 18.01
N ASP A 301 4.10 60.86 18.94
CA ASP A 301 3.13 61.45 19.85
C ASP A 301 2.70 62.87 19.40
N THR A 302 1.58 63.37 19.94
CA THR A 302 1.07 64.68 19.55
C THR A 302 1.72 65.84 20.33
N PHE A 303 2.41 65.59 21.46
CA PHE A 303 2.79 66.65 22.40
C PHE A 303 4.17 66.52 23.11
N GLY A 304 5.03 65.54 22.81
CA GLY A 304 6.39 65.45 23.36
C GLY A 304 7.06 64.07 23.31
N ASP A 305 8.36 64.10 22.98
CA ASP A 305 9.35 63.01 22.88
C ASP A 305 8.93 61.73 22.14
N ASP A 306 9.01 61.78 20.80
CA ASP A 306 9.05 60.58 19.95
C ASP A 306 10.04 59.58 20.53
N VAL A 307 9.53 58.42 20.97
CA VAL A 307 10.38 57.35 21.49
C VAL A 307 10.78 56.49 20.29
N GLU A 308 12.09 56.29 20.14
CA GLU A 308 12.65 55.63 18.97
C GLU A 308 13.40 54.34 19.35
N VAL A 309 13.07 53.24 18.68
CA VAL A 309 13.93 52.04 18.64
C VAL A 309 14.72 52.08 17.33
N ASP A 310 16.03 52.34 17.43
CA ASP A 310 16.95 52.35 16.30
C ASP A 310 17.96 51.21 16.44
N VAL A 311 17.92 50.27 15.51
CA VAL A 311 18.81 49.11 15.48
C VAL A 311 19.48 48.99 14.13
N SER A 312 20.79 48.77 14.15
CA SER A 312 21.59 48.46 12.95
C SER A 312 22.37 47.17 13.14
N PHE A 313 22.45 46.36 12.09
CA PHE A 313 23.22 45.12 12.04
C PHE A 313 23.58 44.77 10.58
N THR A 314 24.46 43.80 10.40
CA THR A 314 24.81 43.25 9.09
C THR A 314 24.40 41.78 9.03
N VAL A 315 23.90 41.33 7.88
CA VAL A 315 23.52 39.94 7.63
C VAL A 315 24.31 39.42 6.43
N ASN A 316 24.84 38.19 6.54
CA ASN A 316 25.29 37.45 5.39
C ASN A 316 24.06 36.79 4.73
N PRO A 317 23.65 37.20 3.52
CA PRO A 317 22.42 36.72 2.90
C PRO A 317 22.51 35.27 2.41
N LYS A 318 23.70 34.65 2.44
CA LYS A 318 23.91 33.23 2.11
C LYS A 318 23.82 32.33 3.34
N THR A 319 24.38 32.75 4.47
CA THR A 319 24.43 31.93 5.69
C THR A 319 23.36 32.28 6.71
N GLY A 320 22.74 33.46 6.59
CA GLY A 320 21.83 34.00 7.59
C GLY A 320 22.54 34.45 8.87
N GLU A 321 23.87 34.41 8.92
CA GLU A 321 24.63 34.89 10.06
C GLU A 321 24.52 36.41 10.17
N MET A 322 24.26 36.90 11.38
CA MET A 322 24.14 38.32 11.70
C MET A 322 25.15 38.69 12.77
N ASN A 323 25.66 39.92 12.74
CA ASN A 323 26.58 40.43 13.76
C ASN A 323 25.86 40.86 15.06
N ARG A 324 24.83 40.10 15.45
CA ARG A 324 23.98 40.35 16.61
C ARG A 324 23.33 39.04 17.06
N ASP A 325 23.22 38.82 18.36
CA ASP A 325 22.76 37.54 18.91
C ASP A 325 21.22 37.41 19.05
N SER A 326 20.47 38.47 18.74
CA SER A 326 19.02 38.53 18.89
C SER A 326 18.34 39.17 17.68
N LYS A 327 17.25 38.54 17.25
CA LYS A 327 16.33 39.00 16.20
C LYS A 327 15.25 39.97 16.71
N CYS A 328 15.45 40.54 17.89
CA CYS A 328 14.61 41.59 18.44
C CYS A 328 15.45 42.76 18.95
N ALA A 329 14.89 43.95 18.86
CA ALA A 329 15.42 45.16 19.50
C ALA A 329 14.35 45.74 20.39
N LEU A 330 14.63 45.79 21.69
CA LEU A 330 13.76 46.37 22.70
C LEU A 330 14.43 47.60 23.29
N ALA A 331 13.67 48.67 23.49
CA ALA A 331 14.09 49.84 24.26
C ALA A 331 14.18 49.49 25.77
N GLY A 332 14.81 50.38 26.55
CA GLY A 332 15.07 50.14 27.99
C GLY A 332 13.82 49.98 28.86
N ASP A 333 12.66 50.38 28.34
CA ASP A 333 11.32 50.26 28.90
C ASP A 333 10.54 49.06 28.33
N GLY A 334 11.14 48.21 27.48
CA GLY A 334 10.64 46.89 27.12
C GLY A 334 9.81 46.79 25.83
N TRP A 335 9.46 47.92 25.18
CA TRP A 335 8.81 47.91 23.86
C TRP A 335 9.83 47.75 22.73
N GLY A 336 9.40 47.30 21.56
CA GLY A 336 10.26 47.26 20.37
C GLY A 336 9.75 46.37 19.25
N VAL A 337 10.67 45.86 18.44
CA VAL A 337 10.34 45.09 17.22
C VAL A 337 11.19 43.84 17.10
N CYS A 338 10.57 42.77 16.61
CA CYS A 338 11.25 41.56 16.16
C CYS A 338 11.18 41.44 14.63
N TRP A 339 12.16 40.77 14.05
CA TRP A 339 12.26 40.56 12.61
C TRP A 339 12.72 39.15 12.28
N ASP A 340 12.52 38.78 11.04
CA ASP A 340 13.17 37.64 10.40
C ASP A 340 13.69 38.07 9.03
N PHE A 341 14.49 37.22 8.39
CA PHE A 341 14.92 37.44 7.02
C PHE A 341 14.89 36.15 6.22
N PHE A 342 14.63 36.30 4.93
CA PHE A 342 14.57 35.20 3.99
C PHE A 342 15.85 35.17 3.16
N THR A 343 16.65 34.12 3.31
CA THR A 343 17.75 33.80 2.40
C THR A 343 17.14 33.06 1.20
N THR A 344 17.16 33.68 0.03
CA THR A 344 16.54 33.17 -1.20
C THR A 344 17.32 32.05 -1.89
N GLN A 345 18.42 31.56 -1.30
CA GLN A 345 19.06 30.35 -1.81
C GLN A 345 18.25 29.13 -1.32
N PRO A 346 17.80 28.23 -2.23
CA PRO A 346 17.39 26.90 -1.79
C PRO A 346 18.50 26.29 -0.94
N PRO A 347 18.18 25.43 0.05
CA PRO A 347 19.21 24.57 0.64
C PRO A 347 20.00 23.92 -0.51
N PRO A 348 21.33 23.74 -0.39
CA PRO A 348 22.14 23.16 -1.44
C PRO A 348 21.45 21.92 -2.02
N ALA A 349 21.21 21.90 -3.33
CA ALA A 349 20.44 20.85 -4.01
C ALA A 349 20.99 19.42 -3.76
N ALA A 350 22.18 19.29 -3.18
CA ALA A 350 22.78 18.03 -2.77
C ALA A 350 21.98 17.28 -1.67
N ASP A 351 21.20 17.98 -0.84
CA ASP A 351 20.57 17.38 0.35
C ASP A 351 19.03 17.22 0.25
N PHE A 352 18.40 17.65 -0.86
CA PHE A 352 16.94 17.58 -1.02
C PHE A 352 16.53 16.67 -2.20
N ARG A 353 15.92 15.53 -1.87
CA ARG A 353 15.41 14.55 -2.85
C ARG A 353 13.93 14.24 -2.55
N PRO A 354 12.97 15.01 -3.09
CA PRO A 354 11.56 14.75 -2.87
C PRO A 354 11.16 13.42 -3.51
N VAL A 355 10.51 12.55 -2.72
CA VAL A 355 9.97 11.28 -3.22
C VAL A 355 8.45 11.42 -3.33
N ILE A 356 7.94 11.41 -4.56
CA ILE A 356 6.52 11.51 -4.87
C ILE A 356 6.02 10.14 -5.31
N CYS A 357 5.03 9.59 -4.60
CA CYS A 357 4.47 8.28 -4.89
C CYS A 357 2.95 8.33 -5.10
N ALA A 358 2.42 7.32 -5.78
CA ALA A 358 1.00 7.15 -6.00
C ALA A 358 0.56 5.76 -5.54
N THR A 359 -0.66 5.69 -5.00
CA THR A 359 -1.29 4.41 -4.64
C THR A 359 -2.70 4.34 -5.23
N PHE A 360 -3.06 3.16 -5.72
CA PHE A 360 -4.45 2.81 -5.99
C PHE A 360 -5.14 2.48 -4.67
N ALA A 361 -6.24 3.16 -4.39
CA ALA A 361 -7.15 2.80 -3.32
C ALA A 361 -8.14 1.75 -3.86
N ALA A 362 -8.00 0.51 -3.40
CA ALA A 362 -8.84 -0.60 -3.82
C ALA A 362 -9.36 -1.34 -2.60
N ASN A 363 -10.67 -1.54 -2.54
CA ASN A 363 -11.26 -2.40 -1.52
C ASN A 363 -11.41 -3.80 -2.12
N PHE A 364 -10.61 -4.73 -1.62
CA PHE A 364 -10.77 -6.15 -1.84
C PHE A 364 -11.42 -6.71 -0.57
N PHE A 365 -12.63 -7.25 -0.66
CA PHE A 365 -13.11 -8.11 0.44
C PHE A 365 -12.37 -9.44 0.32
N ASP A 366 -11.12 -9.45 0.77
CA ASP A 366 -10.41 -10.70 0.99
C ASP A 366 -11.01 -11.38 2.22
N SER A 367 -11.30 -12.65 2.05
CA SER A 367 -12.00 -13.49 3.01
C SER A 367 -11.18 -13.85 4.26
N GLY A 368 -9.91 -13.40 4.37
CA GLY A 368 -9.07 -13.67 5.53
C GLY A 368 -8.66 -15.14 5.62
N PHE A 369 -8.44 -15.77 4.47
CA PHE A 369 -8.24 -17.21 4.35
C PHE A 369 -6.77 -17.66 4.36
N GLY A 370 -5.84 -16.81 4.80
CA GLY A 370 -4.42 -17.16 4.91
C GLY A 370 -3.65 -16.96 3.60
N GLU A 371 -3.84 -15.80 2.97
CA GLU A 371 -2.99 -15.28 1.89
C GLU A 371 -1.95 -14.30 2.46
N ASP A 372 -0.80 -14.20 1.81
CA ASP A 372 0.36 -13.49 2.38
C ASP A 372 0.48 -12.05 1.89
N HIS A 373 -0.16 -11.77 0.74
CA HIS A 373 -0.15 -10.46 0.09
C HIS A 373 -1.54 -9.85 0.02
N LEU A 374 -1.64 -8.59 0.44
CA LEU A 374 -2.89 -7.82 0.50
C LEU A 374 -3.99 -8.46 1.38
N PRO A 375 -3.68 -8.92 2.62
CA PRO A 375 -4.66 -9.57 3.47
C PRO A 375 -5.69 -8.56 4.03
N GLY A 376 -6.94 -9.02 4.19
CA GLY A 376 -7.96 -8.31 4.97
C GLY A 376 -9.09 -7.64 4.18
N ARG A 377 -10.14 -7.24 4.91
CA ARG A 377 -11.45 -6.80 4.36
C ARG A 377 -11.63 -5.29 4.21
N LEU A 378 -10.58 -4.50 4.47
CA LEU A 378 -10.63 -3.05 4.50
C LEU A 378 -10.07 -2.45 3.19
N LEU A 379 -10.31 -1.15 3.00
CA LEU A 379 -9.69 -0.39 1.92
C LEU A 379 -8.17 -0.56 1.98
N GLN A 380 -7.57 -1.01 0.87
CA GLN A 380 -6.15 -1.25 0.77
C GLN A 380 -5.50 -0.20 -0.14
N HIS A 381 -4.32 0.25 0.27
CA HIS A 381 -3.50 1.19 -0.50
C HIS A 381 -2.40 0.42 -1.21
N VAL A 382 -2.60 0.17 -2.50
CA VAL A 382 -1.67 -0.60 -3.31
C VAL A 382 -0.81 0.39 -4.10
N PRO A 383 0.53 0.33 -4.03
CA PRO A 383 1.40 1.16 -4.87
C PRO A 383 0.98 1.14 -6.33
N ALA A 384 0.92 2.28 -7.00
CA ALA A 384 0.67 2.36 -8.45
C ALA A 384 1.95 2.03 -9.23
N SER A 385 2.55 0.89 -8.91
CA SER A 385 3.88 0.48 -9.39
C SER A 385 3.87 0.36 -10.89
N PHE A 386 4.91 0.87 -11.55
CA PHE A 386 5.04 0.86 -13.01
C PHE A 386 4.01 1.69 -13.76
N ALA A 387 3.06 2.36 -13.09
CA ALA A 387 2.00 3.10 -13.75
C ALA A 387 2.53 4.37 -14.43
N ARG A 388 1.94 4.74 -15.57
CA ARG A 388 2.24 5.98 -16.26
C ARG A 388 1.70 7.14 -15.44
N ALA A 389 2.52 8.15 -15.23
CA ALA A 389 2.15 9.31 -14.43
C ALA A 389 2.68 10.60 -15.06
N GLU A 390 2.03 11.69 -14.68
CA GLU A 390 2.31 13.05 -15.13
C GLU A 390 2.12 14.02 -13.96
N LEU A 391 3.14 14.82 -13.66
CA LEU A 391 3.10 15.85 -12.64
C LEU A 391 2.83 17.20 -13.32
N ARG A 392 1.77 17.90 -12.90
CA ARG A 392 1.35 19.20 -13.46
C ARG A 392 1.18 20.27 -12.40
N THR A 393 1.45 21.50 -12.78
CA THR A 393 1.28 22.71 -11.96
C THR A 393 -0.09 23.35 -12.23
N SER A 394 -0.78 23.85 -11.20
CA SER A 394 -2.13 24.43 -11.36
C SER A 394 -2.14 25.84 -11.95
N TRP A 395 -1.05 26.59 -11.77
CA TRP A 395 -0.99 28.01 -12.11
C TRP A 395 -0.75 28.29 -13.60
N ASP A 396 -0.07 27.40 -14.30
CA ASP A 396 0.20 27.50 -15.75
C ASP A 396 -0.20 26.23 -16.52
N GLY A 397 -0.63 25.16 -15.83
CA GLY A 397 -0.99 23.89 -16.44
C GLY A 397 0.19 23.11 -17.01
N ALA A 398 1.43 23.54 -16.75
CA ALA A 398 2.62 22.96 -17.34
C ALA A 398 2.90 21.54 -16.78
N THR A 399 3.39 20.67 -17.65
CA THR A 399 3.91 19.36 -17.27
C THR A 399 5.32 19.51 -16.75
N VAL A 400 5.51 19.18 -15.48
CA VAL A 400 6.81 19.18 -14.80
C VAL A 400 7.57 17.90 -15.07
N TRP A 401 6.87 16.78 -15.04
CA TRP A 401 7.44 15.46 -15.24
C TRP A 401 6.39 14.53 -15.85
N SER A 402 6.83 13.60 -16.67
CA SER A 402 6.00 12.52 -17.20
C SER A 402 6.84 11.27 -17.42
N GLY A 403 6.32 10.10 -17.09
CA GLY A 403 7.01 8.83 -17.29
C GLY A 403 6.29 7.68 -16.60
N TYR A 404 6.98 6.57 -16.37
CA TYR A 404 6.46 5.48 -15.54
C TYR A 404 7.02 5.54 -14.12
N LEU A 405 6.17 5.23 -13.15
CA LEU A 405 6.54 5.08 -11.75
C LEU A 405 7.39 3.80 -11.55
N ASP A 406 8.16 3.75 -10.47
CA ASP A 406 8.99 2.58 -10.12
C ASP A 406 8.17 1.45 -9.46
N ALA A 407 8.86 0.42 -8.95
CA ALA A 407 8.26 -0.73 -8.27
C ALA A 407 7.57 -0.40 -6.93
N ASN A 408 7.78 0.81 -6.41
CA ASN A 408 7.15 1.34 -5.20
C ASN A 408 6.04 2.34 -5.54
N GLY A 409 5.75 2.56 -6.83
CA GLY A 409 4.78 3.55 -7.28
C GLY A 409 5.29 4.98 -7.15
N CYS A 410 6.61 5.19 -7.15
CA CYS A 410 7.26 6.49 -6.98
C CYS A 410 7.88 6.99 -8.28
N ILE A 411 8.03 8.30 -8.43
CA ILE A 411 8.79 8.89 -9.54
C ILE A 411 10.25 8.41 -9.42
N PRO A 412 10.85 7.80 -10.47
CA PRO A 412 12.24 7.33 -10.43
C PRO A 412 13.22 8.46 -10.10
N VAL A 413 14.08 8.21 -9.11
CA VAL A 413 15.08 9.18 -8.63
C VAL A 413 16.33 9.11 -9.52
N HIS A 414 16.52 10.14 -10.34
CA HIS A 414 17.74 10.37 -11.11
C HIS A 414 18.18 11.84 -10.96
N PRO A 415 19.48 12.16 -11.11
CA PRO A 415 19.96 13.54 -10.94
C PRO A 415 19.18 14.57 -11.77
N GLU A 416 18.78 14.20 -12.99
CA GLU A 416 17.97 15.06 -13.86
C GLU A 416 16.56 15.27 -13.32
N THR A 417 15.91 14.21 -12.83
CA THR A 417 14.58 14.28 -12.22
C THR A 417 14.59 15.07 -10.91
N ASP A 418 15.62 14.90 -10.08
CA ASP A 418 15.78 15.61 -8.79
C ASP A 418 15.83 17.14 -9.03
N HIS A 419 16.59 17.58 -10.02
CA HIS A 419 16.69 19.00 -10.38
C HIS A 419 15.38 19.57 -10.93
N VAL A 420 14.65 18.81 -11.76
CA VAL A 420 13.37 19.22 -12.33
C VAL A 420 12.29 19.31 -11.26
N LEU A 421 12.18 18.30 -10.40
CA LEU A 421 11.21 18.26 -9.30
C LEU A 421 11.47 19.37 -8.27
N ALA A 422 12.73 19.57 -7.87
CA ALA A 422 13.08 20.67 -6.98
C ALA A 422 12.70 22.02 -7.59
N SER A 423 13.10 22.28 -8.83
CA SER A 423 12.82 23.57 -9.50
C SER A 423 11.33 23.85 -9.67
N ALA A 424 10.52 22.82 -9.93
CA ALA A 424 9.09 22.97 -10.13
C ALA A 424 8.25 23.02 -8.84
N LEU A 425 8.77 22.48 -7.73
CA LEU A 425 8.15 22.59 -6.40
C LEU A 425 8.50 23.90 -5.67
N ALA A 426 9.28 24.78 -6.30
CA ALA A 426 9.50 26.15 -5.85
C ALA A 426 8.27 27.01 -6.22
N PHE A 427 7.39 27.28 -5.25
CA PHE A 427 6.16 28.03 -5.49
C PHE A 427 6.45 29.52 -5.78
N PRO A 428 5.70 30.16 -6.70
CA PRO A 428 5.63 31.62 -6.70
C PRO A 428 4.95 32.10 -5.41
N ALA A 429 5.66 32.90 -4.61
CA ALA A 429 5.26 33.33 -3.26
C ALA A 429 3.94 34.13 -3.17
N SER A 430 3.25 34.38 -4.29
CA SER A 430 2.12 35.32 -4.40
C SER A 430 0.77 34.71 -4.76
N SER A 431 0.63 33.39 -4.98
CA SER A 431 -0.66 32.79 -5.33
C SER A 431 -1.16 31.83 -4.25
N SER A 432 -2.25 32.21 -3.57
CA SER A 432 -2.99 31.37 -2.61
C SER A 432 -3.56 30.07 -3.20
N ASP A 433 -3.53 29.93 -4.53
CA ASP A 433 -4.22 28.89 -5.32
C ASP A 433 -3.25 27.97 -6.08
N ALA A 434 -1.94 28.08 -5.84
CA ALA A 434 -0.98 27.18 -6.45
C ALA A 434 -1.05 25.78 -5.84
N GLU A 435 -1.21 24.78 -6.70
CA GLU A 435 -1.31 23.36 -6.39
C GLU A 435 -0.48 22.58 -7.41
N VAL A 436 0.09 21.46 -6.97
CA VAL A 436 0.75 20.51 -7.86
C VAL A 436 -0.07 19.23 -7.87
N ARG A 437 -0.43 18.76 -9.05
CA ARG A 437 -1.31 17.60 -9.28
C ARG A 437 -0.52 16.49 -9.93
N LEU A 438 -0.57 15.30 -9.32
CA LEU A 438 -0.09 14.07 -9.94
C LEU A 438 -1.28 13.38 -10.60
N ALA A 439 -1.26 13.31 -11.93
CA ALA A 439 -2.18 12.49 -12.71
C ALA A 439 -1.50 11.16 -13.05
N PHE A 440 -2.22 10.04 -12.98
CA PHE A 440 -1.67 8.73 -13.33
C PHE A 440 -2.73 7.85 -14.00
N GLU A 441 -2.27 7.00 -14.91
CA GLU A 441 -3.07 6.13 -15.75
C GLU A 441 -2.68 4.67 -15.46
N PRO A 442 -3.62 3.70 -15.48
CA PRO A 442 -3.31 2.28 -15.29
C PRO A 442 -2.74 1.67 -16.58
N ARG A 443 -1.69 2.32 -17.10
CA ARG A 443 -0.80 1.87 -18.17
C ARG A 443 0.54 1.62 -17.52
N PHE A 444 1.01 0.38 -17.59
CA PHE A 444 2.16 -0.03 -16.83
C PHE A 444 3.30 -0.40 -17.76
N CYS A 445 4.51 0.02 -17.44
CA CYS A 445 5.72 -0.41 -18.12
C CYS A 445 6.72 -1.01 -17.13
N ARG A 446 6.99 -2.31 -17.28
CA ARG A 446 7.97 -3.04 -16.47
C ARG A 446 9.02 -3.67 -17.39
N ALA A 447 10.29 -3.63 -17.00
CA ALA A 447 11.32 -4.42 -17.67
C ALA A 447 11.11 -5.92 -17.40
N PRO A 448 11.49 -6.81 -18.32
CA PRO A 448 11.54 -8.24 -18.04
C PRO A 448 12.52 -8.55 -16.91
N ASP A 449 12.33 -9.68 -16.25
CA ASP A 449 13.16 -10.05 -15.11
C ASP A 449 14.64 -10.20 -15.43
N GLY A 450 15.47 -9.72 -14.50
CA GLY A 450 16.92 -9.68 -14.68
C GLY A 450 17.38 -8.62 -15.69
N VAL A 451 16.45 -7.80 -16.23
CA VAL A 451 16.75 -6.68 -17.12
C VAL A 451 16.35 -5.38 -16.42
N ALA A 452 17.26 -4.41 -16.39
CA ALA A 452 16.93 -3.04 -16.04
C ALA A 452 16.82 -2.22 -17.33
N PHE A 453 15.88 -1.28 -17.37
CA PHE A 453 15.94 -0.25 -18.41
C PHE A 453 17.21 0.58 -18.22
N ALA A 454 17.90 0.89 -19.32
CA ALA A 454 19.04 1.79 -19.27
C ALA A 454 18.60 3.19 -18.81
N ASP A 455 17.48 3.66 -19.36
CA ASP A 455 16.75 4.87 -18.95
C ASP A 455 15.26 4.50 -18.79
N PRO A 456 14.55 5.02 -17.76
CA PRO A 456 13.12 4.80 -17.62
C PRO A 456 12.37 5.28 -18.88
N PRO A 457 11.51 4.44 -19.49
CA PRO A 457 10.75 4.85 -20.66
C PRO A 457 9.85 6.06 -20.37
N ASN A 458 9.74 6.98 -21.31
CA ASN A 458 8.84 8.13 -21.18
C ASN A 458 7.42 7.81 -21.69
N ASP A 459 7.30 6.83 -22.59
CA ASP A 459 6.02 6.40 -23.17
C ASP A 459 5.95 4.91 -23.56
N ASP A 460 4.77 4.48 -24.01
CA ASP A 460 4.49 3.09 -24.41
C ASP A 460 5.39 2.60 -25.56
N SER A 461 5.80 3.49 -26.46
CA SER A 461 6.60 3.13 -27.63
C SER A 461 8.04 2.88 -27.22
N GLU A 462 8.60 3.72 -26.34
CA GLU A 462 9.91 3.51 -25.72
C GLU A 462 9.91 2.25 -24.86
N CYS A 463 8.83 2.02 -24.10
CA CYS A 463 8.68 0.81 -23.29
C CYS A 463 8.82 -0.46 -24.14
N LEU A 464 8.08 -0.54 -25.24
CA LEU A 464 8.13 -1.70 -26.14
C LEU A 464 9.46 -1.79 -26.91
N ALA A 465 10.03 -0.66 -27.33
CA ALA A 465 11.32 -0.62 -28.02
C ALA A 465 12.47 -1.11 -27.12
N ALA A 466 12.37 -0.87 -25.81
CA ALA A 466 13.29 -1.37 -24.80
C ALA A 466 13.06 -2.85 -24.43
N GLY A 467 12.12 -3.55 -25.09
CA GLY A 467 11.75 -4.92 -24.76
C GLY A 467 10.96 -5.03 -23.46
N GLY A 468 10.25 -3.98 -23.06
CA GLY A 468 9.40 -3.95 -21.88
C GLY A 468 8.10 -4.74 -22.00
N ILE A 469 7.49 -4.97 -20.84
CA ILE A 469 6.13 -5.46 -20.66
C ILE A 469 5.24 -4.23 -20.53
N LEU A 470 4.39 -4.00 -21.52
CA LEU A 470 3.39 -2.95 -21.52
C LEU A 470 2.03 -3.55 -21.16
N TRP A 471 1.48 -3.21 -20.01
CA TRP A 471 0.21 -3.73 -19.52
C TRP A 471 -0.81 -2.60 -19.40
N ASN A 472 -1.95 -2.71 -20.08
CA ASN A 472 -2.95 -1.65 -20.10
C ASN A 472 -4.27 -2.13 -19.52
N VAL A 473 -4.79 -1.40 -18.53
CA VAL A 473 -6.15 -1.59 -18.03
C VAL A 473 -7.08 -0.58 -18.71
N ILE A 474 -8.07 -1.09 -19.42
CA ILE A 474 -8.96 -0.35 -20.28
C ILE A 474 -10.39 -0.46 -19.72
N GLU A 475 -11.04 0.69 -19.60
CA GLU A 475 -12.44 0.82 -19.21
C GLU A 475 -13.34 0.83 -20.46
N VAL A 476 -14.45 0.09 -20.43
CA VAL A 476 -15.55 0.22 -21.40
C VAL A 476 -16.61 1.14 -20.81
N THR A 477 -16.81 2.30 -21.41
CA THR A 477 -17.71 3.35 -20.91
C THR A 477 -19.13 3.28 -21.47
N SER A 478 -19.33 2.57 -22.59
CA SER A 478 -20.65 2.26 -23.15
C SER A 478 -20.60 1.05 -24.07
N GLY A 479 -21.72 0.31 -24.20
CA GLY A 479 -21.87 -0.77 -25.20
C GLY A 479 -21.52 -2.18 -24.71
N PHE A 480 -21.86 -2.54 -23.46
CA PHE A 480 -21.52 -3.84 -22.84
C PHE A 480 -21.93 -5.05 -23.69
N SER A 481 -21.08 -6.08 -23.67
CA SER A 481 -21.35 -7.36 -24.35
C SER A 481 -22.51 -8.17 -23.74
N ALA A 482 -22.86 -7.93 -22.48
CA ALA A 482 -23.94 -8.65 -21.80
C ALA A 482 -25.17 -7.76 -21.65
N VAL A 483 -26.26 -8.07 -22.35
CA VAL A 483 -27.55 -7.42 -22.15
C VAL A 483 -28.33 -8.17 -21.07
N LEU A 484 -28.63 -7.47 -19.98
CA LEU A 484 -29.63 -7.88 -18.99
C LEU A 484 -31.00 -7.47 -19.50
N GLN A 485 -31.91 -8.43 -19.67
CA GLN A 485 -33.32 -8.17 -19.93
C GLN A 485 -34.13 -8.67 -18.73
N ASN A 486 -34.74 -7.76 -17.97
CA ASN A 486 -35.48 -8.06 -16.73
C ASN A 486 -34.63 -8.82 -15.68
N ASP A 487 -33.41 -8.35 -15.40
CA ASP A 487 -32.45 -9.00 -14.48
C ASP A 487 -32.04 -10.43 -14.89
N VAL A 488 -32.37 -10.85 -16.11
CA VAL A 488 -31.94 -12.13 -16.69
C VAL A 488 -30.96 -11.85 -17.82
N LEU A 489 -29.79 -12.49 -17.74
CA LEU A 489 -28.79 -12.48 -18.81
C LEU A 489 -29.43 -13.13 -20.06
N VAL A 490 -29.54 -12.40 -21.17
CA VAL A 490 -30.03 -12.98 -22.44
C VAL A 490 -28.84 -13.44 -23.27
N PRO A 491 -28.63 -14.76 -23.45
CA PRO A 491 -27.57 -15.27 -24.30
C PRO A 491 -27.78 -14.77 -25.74
N GLY A 492 -26.72 -14.22 -26.35
CA GLY A 492 -26.70 -13.93 -27.79
C GLY A 492 -27.03 -12.50 -28.23
N VAL A 493 -27.36 -11.57 -27.32
CA VAL A 493 -27.48 -10.13 -27.66
C VAL A 493 -26.21 -9.39 -27.26
N THR A 494 -25.11 -9.62 -27.98
CA THR A 494 -23.90 -8.79 -27.88
C THR A 494 -24.06 -7.63 -28.86
N ASN A 495 -24.40 -6.42 -28.38
CA ASN A 495 -24.38 -5.24 -29.26
C ASN A 495 -22.93 -4.75 -29.38
N VAL A 496 -22.13 -5.44 -30.21
CA VAL A 496 -20.69 -5.16 -30.39
C VAL A 496 -20.41 -3.88 -31.20
N SER A 497 -21.43 -3.21 -31.72
CA SER A 497 -21.25 -2.26 -32.82
C SER A 497 -20.91 -0.80 -32.42
N ALA A 498 -20.81 -0.48 -31.13
CA ALA A 498 -20.36 0.85 -30.68
C ALA A 498 -19.84 0.84 -29.23
N LYS A 499 -18.79 0.05 -28.93
CA LYS A 499 -18.11 0.14 -27.64
C LYS A 499 -17.23 1.38 -27.58
N ALA A 500 -17.45 2.23 -26.58
CA ALA A 500 -16.53 3.31 -26.26
C ALA A 500 -15.56 2.80 -25.19
N THR A 501 -14.27 2.84 -25.49
CA THR A 501 -13.19 2.43 -24.57
C THR A 501 -12.33 3.63 -24.21
N ARG A 502 -11.87 3.71 -22.96
CA ARG A 502 -10.85 4.68 -22.54
C ARG A 502 -9.92 4.07 -21.49
N ILE A 503 -8.80 4.73 -21.27
CA ILE A 503 -7.95 4.49 -20.10
C ILE A 503 -8.30 5.60 -19.10
N PRO A 504 -8.79 5.28 -17.89
CA PRO A 504 -9.15 6.31 -16.93
C PRO A 504 -7.89 6.99 -16.38
N THR A 505 -8.02 8.27 -16.07
CA THR A 505 -6.99 9.05 -15.39
C THR A 505 -7.38 9.23 -13.92
N PHE A 506 -6.50 8.81 -13.03
CA PHE A 506 -6.57 9.09 -11.61
C PHE A 506 -5.78 10.37 -11.34
N SER A 507 -6.22 11.19 -10.39
CA SER A 507 -5.50 12.41 -10.04
C SER A 507 -5.53 12.64 -8.55
N ALA A 508 -4.45 13.19 -8.01
CA ALA A 508 -4.37 13.62 -6.63
C ALA A 508 -3.62 14.94 -6.52
N VAL A 509 -4.04 15.75 -5.56
CA VAL A 509 -3.40 17.03 -5.24
C VAL A 509 -2.37 16.76 -4.15
N LEU A 510 -1.12 17.19 -4.36
CA LEU A 510 -0.12 17.10 -3.29
C LEU A 510 -0.59 17.95 -2.09
N PRO A 511 -0.59 17.40 -0.87
CA PRO A 511 -1.08 18.12 0.31
C PRO A 511 -0.28 19.41 0.49
N ARG A 512 -0.99 20.49 0.85
CA ARG A 512 -0.35 21.76 1.23
C ARG A 512 0.45 21.53 2.51
N LEU A 513 1.73 21.24 2.36
CA LEU A 513 2.67 21.24 3.48
C LEU A 513 3.04 22.68 3.84
N PRO A 514 3.38 22.98 5.10
CA PRO A 514 3.83 24.31 5.48
C PRO A 514 5.02 24.69 4.60
N ALA A 515 4.83 25.70 3.75
CA ALA A 515 5.89 26.22 2.92
C ALA A 515 6.93 26.87 3.82
N VAL A 516 8.06 26.22 4.02
CA VAL A 516 9.23 26.88 4.59
C VAL A 516 9.94 27.54 3.41
N GLN A 517 10.03 28.87 3.42
CA GLN A 517 10.79 29.63 2.41
C GLN A 517 10.28 29.50 0.95
N GLY A 518 8.99 29.18 0.72
CA GLY A 518 8.42 29.00 -0.63
C GLY A 518 8.62 27.61 -1.24
N TRP A 519 9.15 26.66 -0.46
CA TRP A 519 9.37 25.27 -0.86
C TRP A 519 8.40 24.34 -0.11
N VAL A 520 7.78 23.42 -0.83
CA VAL A 520 7.02 22.31 -0.23
C VAL A 520 7.94 21.09 -0.18
N PHE A 521 8.10 20.51 1.01
CA PHE A 521 8.99 19.39 1.29
C PHE A 521 8.18 18.08 1.45
N PRO A 522 7.78 17.38 0.37
CA PRO A 522 7.15 16.08 0.51
C PRO A 522 8.19 15.05 0.96
N LEU A 523 8.11 14.60 2.22
CA LEU A 523 8.98 13.51 2.70
C LEU A 523 8.46 12.14 2.22
N HIS A 524 7.15 12.03 1.98
CA HIS A 524 6.49 10.96 1.24
C HIS A 524 5.04 11.40 1.05
N VAL A 525 4.55 11.59 -0.19
CA VAL A 525 3.13 11.86 -0.40
C VAL A 525 2.49 10.61 -1.00
N ASN A 526 1.63 9.96 -0.22
CA ASN A 526 0.76 8.90 -0.70
C ASN A 526 -0.51 9.54 -1.25
N ASN A 527 -0.54 9.70 -2.56
CA ASN A 527 -1.69 10.22 -3.26
C ASN A 527 -2.74 9.11 -3.43
N LEU A 528 -3.93 9.35 -2.88
CA LEU A 528 -5.10 8.50 -3.04
C LEU A 528 -5.88 8.92 -4.27
N ALA A 529 -6.37 7.95 -5.04
CA ALA A 529 -7.33 8.22 -6.10
C ALA A 529 -8.60 8.87 -5.50
N ASP A 530 -8.72 10.19 -5.61
CA ASP A 530 -9.96 10.91 -5.32
C ASP A 530 -10.88 10.83 -6.54
N GLN A 531 -12.09 10.26 -6.38
CA GLN A 531 -13.10 10.23 -7.44
C GLN A 531 -14.51 10.31 -6.83
N SER A 532 -15.01 11.53 -6.70
CA SER A 532 -16.44 11.82 -6.64
C SER A 532 -17.11 11.47 -7.99
N ALA A 533 -17.51 10.22 -8.20
CA ALA A 533 -18.36 9.85 -9.33
C ALA A 533 -19.80 10.33 -9.06
N ALA A 534 -20.11 11.56 -9.48
CA ALA A 534 -21.48 12.04 -9.56
C ALA A 534 -22.24 11.28 -10.65
N GLY A 535 -22.98 10.23 -10.26
CA GLY A 535 -24.06 9.65 -11.07
C GLY A 535 -23.82 8.23 -11.58
N GLY A 536 -24.45 7.26 -10.91
CA GLY A 536 -25.05 6.00 -11.42
C GLY A 536 -24.41 5.11 -12.49
N GLY A 537 -23.24 5.41 -13.05
CA GLY A 537 -22.49 4.54 -13.97
C GLY A 537 -21.72 3.42 -13.24
N PRO A 538 -21.07 2.49 -13.97
CA PRO A 538 -20.18 1.50 -13.35
C PRO A 538 -19.18 2.24 -12.45
N ARG A 539 -19.06 1.78 -11.20
CA ARG A 539 -18.21 2.45 -10.21
C ARG A 539 -16.76 2.32 -10.67
N LEU A 540 -16.04 3.44 -10.74
CA LEU A 540 -14.60 3.48 -11.04
C LEU A 540 -13.77 2.58 -10.11
N ASP A 541 -14.35 2.17 -8.97
CA ASP A 541 -13.89 1.09 -8.07
C ASP A 541 -13.45 -0.18 -8.81
N ASP A 542 -14.14 -0.56 -9.88
CA ASP A 542 -13.83 -1.79 -10.62
C ASP A 542 -12.50 -1.66 -11.36
N VAL A 543 -12.24 -0.51 -11.98
CA VAL A 543 -10.97 -0.24 -12.66
C VAL A 543 -9.83 -0.08 -11.66
N SER A 544 -10.06 0.58 -10.51
CA SER A 544 -9.03 0.73 -9.48
C SER A 544 -8.63 -0.62 -8.87
N ARG A 545 -9.58 -1.54 -8.66
CA ARG A 545 -9.30 -2.91 -8.22
C ARG A 545 -8.48 -3.69 -9.23
N VAL A 546 -8.84 -3.62 -10.53
CA VAL A 546 -8.07 -4.28 -11.60
C VAL A 546 -6.67 -3.69 -11.71
N ALA A 547 -6.52 -2.37 -11.59
CA ALA A 547 -5.23 -1.69 -11.63
C ALA A 547 -4.34 -2.06 -10.43
N ALA A 548 -4.92 -2.11 -9.22
CA ALA A 548 -4.22 -2.52 -8.01
C ALA A 548 -3.75 -3.98 -8.07
N ALA A 549 -4.60 -4.90 -8.54
CA ALA A 549 -4.20 -6.30 -8.71
C ALA A 549 -3.20 -6.49 -9.88
N SER A 550 -3.32 -5.71 -10.97
CA SER A 550 -2.34 -5.67 -12.07
C SER A 550 -0.96 -5.23 -11.58
N THR A 551 -0.92 -4.29 -10.64
CA THR A 551 0.34 -3.89 -9.98
C THR A 551 0.99 -5.09 -9.31
N GLN A 552 0.24 -5.88 -8.54
CA GLN A 552 0.81 -7.05 -7.87
C GLN A 552 1.30 -8.10 -8.86
N ILE A 553 0.54 -8.37 -9.93
CA ILE A 553 0.98 -9.24 -11.03
C ILE A 553 2.33 -8.78 -11.60
N LEU A 554 2.50 -7.47 -11.80
CA LEU A 554 3.72 -6.89 -12.36
C LEU A 554 4.85 -6.72 -11.35
N ARG A 555 4.60 -6.82 -10.05
CA ARG A 555 5.66 -6.79 -9.01
C ARG A 555 6.21 -8.17 -8.69
N THR A 556 5.53 -9.23 -9.09
CA THR A 556 6.02 -10.58 -8.84
C THR A 556 7.29 -10.83 -9.65
N ASP A 557 8.38 -11.12 -8.95
CA ASP A 557 9.68 -11.49 -9.51
C ASP A 557 9.66 -12.96 -9.97
N ASP A 558 9.45 -13.17 -11.27
CA ASP A 558 9.71 -14.42 -11.98
C ASP A 558 9.75 -14.21 -13.51
N ALA A 559 10.71 -14.84 -14.20
CA ALA A 559 11.02 -14.65 -15.63
C ALA A 559 9.97 -15.21 -16.61
N GLY A 560 8.72 -15.38 -16.18
CA GLY A 560 7.62 -15.97 -16.96
C GLY A 560 6.85 -14.99 -17.85
N ILE A 561 6.87 -13.69 -17.53
CA ILE A 561 6.14 -12.67 -18.29
C ILE A 561 7.03 -12.20 -19.43
N VAL A 562 6.64 -12.54 -20.66
CA VAL A 562 7.41 -12.17 -21.86
C VAL A 562 7.16 -10.72 -22.26
N ALA A 563 8.18 -10.06 -22.83
CA ALA A 563 8.06 -8.72 -23.36
C ALA A 563 6.90 -8.59 -24.37
N GLY A 564 6.22 -7.44 -24.35
CA GLY A 564 5.13 -7.15 -25.28
C GLY A 564 3.94 -6.47 -24.62
N ARG A 565 2.85 -6.37 -25.39
CA ARG A 565 1.62 -5.69 -24.98
C ARG A 565 0.60 -6.67 -24.41
N TYR A 566 0.05 -6.32 -23.26
CA TYR A 566 -1.01 -7.01 -22.54
C TYR A 566 -2.18 -6.04 -22.32
N GLU A 567 -3.40 -6.50 -22.54
CA GLU A 567 -4.60 -5.67 -22.42
C GLU A 567 -5.63 -6.36 -21.53
N VAL A 568 -6.16 -5.60 -20.58
CA VAL A 568 -7.17 -6.02 -19.62
C VAL A 568 -8.37 -5.08 -19.72
N ILE A 569 -9.54 -5.65 -19.98
CA ILE A 569 -10.79 -4.91 -20.07
C ILE A 569 -11.52 -5.04 -18.73
N ALA A 570 -11.55 -4.00 -17.92
CA ALA A 570 -11.96 -4.09 -16.51
C ALA A 570 -13.48 -4.28 -16.29
N ASN A 571 -14.31 -3.87 -17.25
CA ASN A 571 -15.76 -3.73 -17.10
C ASN A 571 -16.53 -4.29 -18.30
N ASP A 572 -16.08 -5.40 -18.89
CA ASP A 572 -16.79 -5.97 -20.02
C ASP A 572 -16.65 -7.48 -20.05
N ALA A 573 -17.75 -8.12 -20.43
CA ALA A 573 -17.86 -9.57 -20.41
C ALA A 573 -17.01 -10.23 -21.49
N CYS A 574 -16.58 -11.46 -21.21
CA CYS A 574 -16.02 -12.34 -22.20
C CYS A 574 -16.84 -12.30 -23.50
N PRO A 575 -16.25 -11.96 -24.67
CA PRO A 575 -16.95 -11.92 -25.95
C PRO A 575 -17.13 -13.34 -26.51
N SER A 576 -17.79 -14.19 -25.73
CA SER A 576 -18.11 -15.58 -26.07
C SER A 576 -19.58 -15.72 -26.48
N ARG A 577 -19.86 -16.69 -27.35
CA ARG A 577 -21.23 -17.15 -27.65
C ARG A 577 -21.70 -18.26 -26.72
N HIS A 578 -20.80 -18.78 -25.87
CA HIS A 578 -21.09 -19.88 -24.96
C HIS A 578 -22.01 -19.39 -23.83
N PRO A 579 -23.28 -19.85 -23.74
CA PRO A 579 -24.24 -19.36 -22.75
C PRO A 579 -23.75 -19.45 -21.31
N ASP A 580 -22.92 -20.45 -21.00
CA ASP A 580 -22.38 -20.61 -19.65
C ASP A 580 -21.19 -19.69 -19.30
N ILE A 581 -20.54 -19.06 -20.28
CA ILE A 581 -19.38 -18.17 -20.11
C ILE A 581 -19.76 -16.69 -20.37
N VAL A 582 -20.89 -16.44 -21.06
CA VAL A 582 -21.37 -15.07 -21.30
C VAL A 582 -21.55 -14.35 -19.96
N GLY A 583 -20.93 -13.18 -19.82
CA GLY A 583 -20.96 -12.39 -18.59
C GLY A 583 -19.75 -12.62 -17.67
N ASP A 584 -19.01 -13.72 -17.83
CA ASP A 584 -17.88 -14.09 -17.00
C ASP A 584 -16.55 -13.44 -17.44
N ALA A 585 -15.50 -13.64 -16.65
CA ALA A 585 -14.13 -13.32 -17.04
C ALA A 585 -13.55 -14.38 -17.99
N CYS A 586 -12.65 -13.98 -18.89
CA CYS A 586 -11.92 -14.91 -19.75
C CYS A 586 -10.73 -14.25 -20.45
N VAL A 587 -9.84 -15.06 -21.01
CA VAL A 587 -8.89 -14.62 -22.05
C VAL A 587 -9.34 -15.06 -23.43
N THR A 588 -9.49 -14.10 -24.34
CA THR A 588 -9.78 -14.39 -25.75
C THR A 588 -9.27 -13.29 -26.67
N GLY A 589 -8.80 -13.68 -27.85
CA GLY A 589 -8.17 -12.75 -28.80
C GLY A 589 -6.88 -12.11 -28.29
N GLY A 590 -6.22 -12.73 -27.29
CA GLY A 590 -5.04 -12.15 -26.63
C GLY A 590 -5.35 -10.97 -25.71
N VAL A 591 -6.60 -10.84 -25.28
CA VAL A 591 -7.10 -9.81 -24.36
C VAL A 591 -7.77 -10.50 -23.18
N LEU A 592 -7.53 -9.98 -21.99
CA LEU A 592 -8.20 -10.41 -20.76
C LEU A 592 -9.47 -9.58 -20.57
N TRP A 593 -10.60 -10.24 -20.39
CA TRP A 593 -11.90 -9.62 -20.18
C TRP A 593 -12.34 -9.87 -18.75
N MET A 594 -12.58 -8.81 -17.98
CA MET A 594 -13.16 -8.88 -16.65
C MET A 594 -14.65 -8.55 -16.74
N GLY A 595 -15.45 -9.59 -16.96
CA GLY A 595 -16.89 -9.48 -16.99
C GLY A 595 -17.50 -9.19 -15.61
N PRO A 596 -18.76 -8.72 -15.56
CA PRO A 596 -19.49 -8.53 -14.30
C PRO A 596 -19.70 -9.84 -13.50
N GLY A 597 -19.44 -11.00 -14.10
CA GLY A 597 -19.73 -12.34 -13.59
C GLY A 597 -21.10 -12.83 -14.07
N LYS A 598 -21.29 -14.15 -14.16
CA LYS A 598 -22.62 -14.75 -14.37
C LYS A 598 -23.47 -14.45 -13.13
N LEU A 599 -24.70 -13.96 -13.32
CA LEU A 599 -25.64 -13.43 -12.31
C LEU A 599 -26.10 -14.41 -11.19
N GLY A 600 -25.44 -15.55 -10.98
CA GLY A 600 -25.85 -16.55 -9.99
C GLY A 600 -25.62 -16.11 -8.53
N PHE A 601 -24.62 -15.25 -8.30
CA PHE A 601 -24.25 -14.82 -6.97
C PHE A 601 -24.46 -13.32 -6.83
N THR A 602 -25.57 -12.93 -6.19
CA THR A 602 -25.84 -11.53 -5.84
C THR A 602 -24.94 -11.02 -4.71
N ASP A 603 -24.26 -11.93 -4.00
CA ASP A 603 -23.39 -11.64 -2.87
C ASP A 603 -22.16 -10.83 -3.30
N GLU A 604 -21.95 -9.70 -2.63
CA GLU A 604 -20.81 -8.82 -2.85
C GLU A 604 -19.48 -9.54 -2.60
N ASN A 605 -19.43 -10.49 -1.66
CA ASN A 605 -18.21 -11.26 -1.34
C ASN A 605 -17.69 -12.07 -2.54
N LEU A 606 -18.59 -12.53 -3.41
CA LEU A 606 -18.25 -13.35 -4.58
C LEU A 606 -17.76 -12.52 -5.76
N ARG A 607 -18.13 -11.24 -5.81
CA ARG A 607 -17.56 -10.30 -6.77
C ARG A 607 -16.13 -9.89 -6.40
N GLN A 608 -15.62 -10.29 -5.24
CA GLN A 608 -14.35 -9.75 -4.71
C GLN A 608 -13.18 -10.70 -4.97
N THR A 609 -13.40 -12.02 -4.91
CA THR A 609 -12.46 -13.00 -5.47
C THR A 609 -12.23 -12.78 -6.96
N ARG A 610 -13.23 -12.23 -7.67
CA ARG A 610 -13.10 -11.83 -9.08
C ARG A 610 -11.89 -10.92 -9.32
N TRP A 611 -11.73 -9.90 -8.48
CA TRP A 611 -10.73 -8.86 -8.69
C TRP A 611 -9.31 -9.27 -8.32
N LYS A 612 -9.16 -10.24 -7.41
CA LYS A 612 -7.85 -10.79 -7.04
C LYS A 612 -7.55 -12.09 -7.77
N TYR A 613 -8.32 -13.14 -7.48
CA TYR A 613 -8.03 -14.51 -7.88
C TYR A 613 -8.46 -14.81 -9.30
N VAL A 614 -9.65 -14.40 -9.73
CA VAL A 614 -10.07 -14.61 -11.13
C VAL A 614 -9.22 -13.75 -12.07
N LEU A 615 -8.99 -12.48 -11.75
CA LEU A 615 -8.10 -11.64 -12.56
C LEU A 615 -6.69 -12.24 -12.68
N ALA A 616 -6.09 -12.69 -11.58
CA ALA A 616 -4.76 -13.31 -11.62
C ALA A 616 -4.79 -14.66 -12.37
N HIS A 617 -5.87 -15.43 -12.25
CA HIS A 617 -6.07 -16.67 -12.99
C HIS A 617 -6.11 -16.42 -14.51
N GLU A 618 -6.95 -15.49 -14.94
CA GLU A 618 -7.05 -15.10 -16.35
C GLU A 618 -5.75 -14.43 -16.84
N ALA A 619 -5.06 -13.67 -16.00
CA ALA A 619 -3.74 -13.15 -16.32
C ALA A 619 -2.74 -14.30 -16.57
N GLY A 620 -2.83 -15.38 -15.79
CA GLY A 620 -2.08 -16.62 -16.02
C GLY A 620 -2.31 -17.17 -17.42
N HIS A 621 -3.56 -17.31 -17.85
CA HIS A 621 -3.90 -17.74 -19.23
C HIS A 621 -3.29 -16.82 -20.28
N LEU A 622 -3.42 -15.50 -20.11
CA LEU A 622 -2.89 -14.52 -21.06
C LEU A 622 -1.36 -14.59 -21.16
N ILE A 623 -0.68 -14.75 -20.03
CA ILE A 623 0.77 -14.87 -19.93
C ILE A 623 1.24 -16.19 -20.55
N GLN A 624 0.56 -17.30 -20.26
CA GLN A 624 0.86 -18.60 -20.85
C GLN A 624 0.71 -18.58 -22.37
N GLN A 625 -0.42 -18.06 -22.88
CA GLN A 625 -0.69 -17.93 -24.31
C GLN A 625 0.38 -17.11 -25.03
N ARG A 626 0.86 -16.03 -24.39
CA ARG A 626 1.93 -15.19 -24.90
C ARG A 626 3.28 -15.90 -24.90
N ALA A 627 3.62 -16.59 -23.83
CA ALA A 627 4.92 -17.23 -23.65
C ALA A 627 5.07 -18.51 -24.49
N ILE A 628 4.09 -19.40 -24.43
CA ILE A 628 4.19 -20.74 -25.02
C ILE A 628 3.05 -21.09 -25.97
N GLY A 629 1.94 -20.35 -25.97
CA GLY A 629 0.72 -20.72 -26.71
C GLY A 629 -0.34 -21.34 -25.79
N SER A 630 -1.30 -22.06 -26.36
CA SER A 630 -2.39 -22.71 -25.61
C SER A 630 -2.15 -24.22 -25.60
N PRO A 631 -1.72 -24.81 -24.48
CA PRO A 631 -1.53 -26.26 -24.37
C PRO A 631 -2.83 -27.09 -24.43
N GLY A 632 -3.99 -26.50 -24.74
CA GLY A 632 -5.26 -27.20 -24.96
C GLY A 632 -5.82 -26.92 -26.35
N SER A 633 -6.18 -27.97 -27.09
CA SER A 633 -6.66 -27.87 -28.50
C SER A 633 -8.13 -28.20 -28.69
N THR A 634 -8.71 -28.99 -27.79
CA THR A 634 -10.07 -29.49 -27.93
C THR A 634 -10.96 -28.79 -26.93
N GLY A 635 -12.14 -28.38 -27.39
CA GLY A 635 -13.12 -27.72 -26.53
C GLY A 635 -13.29 -28.44 -25.20
N TYR A 636 -13.62 -27.63 -24.21
CA TYR A 636 -13.93 -27.91 -22.80
C TYR A 636 -15.05 -28.93 -22.54
N GLU A 637 -15.50 -29.63 -23.56
CA GLU A 637 -16.78 -30.29 -23.60
C GLU A 637 -16.61 -31.72 -24.11
N PHE A 638 -17.30 -32.65 -23.47
CA PHE A 638 -17.30 -34.05 -23.88
C PHE A 638 -18.54 -34.39 -24.70
N SER A 639 -18.33 -35.26 -25.70
CA SER A 639 -19.40 -35.72 -26.57
C SER A 639 -20.49 -36.43 -25.79
N ASN A 640 -21.75 -36.05 -26.01
CA ASN A 640 -22.95 -36.63 -25.40
C ASN A 640 -23.37 -37.97 -26.08
N ILE A 641 -22.43 -38.90 -26.25
CA ILE A 641 -22.64 -40.23 -26.86
C ILE A 641 -22.70 -41.28 -25.72
N PRO A 642 -23.40 -42.44 -25.89
CA PRO A 642 -23.63 -43.41 -24.82
C PRO A 642 -22.38 -43.75 -23.97
N PRO A 643 -22.49 -43.75 -22.62
CA PRO A 643 -23.74 -43.82 -21.84
C PRO A 643 -24.56 -42.52 -21.73
N GLY A 644 -24.15 -41.43 -22.39
CA GLY A 644 -24.90 -40.18 -22.45
C GLY A 644 -24.68 -39.30 -21.23
N CYS A 645 -24.99 -38.01 -21.36
CA CYS A 645 -24.73 -37.01 -20.34
C CYS A 645 -25.85 -36.96 -19.28
N PRO A 646 -25.57 -37.19 -17.99
CA PRO A 646 -26.58 -36.98 -16.96
C PRO A 646 -26.96 -35.48 -16.89
N PRO A 647 -28.22 -35.14 -16.57
CA PRO A 647 -28.66 -33.73 -16.53
C PRO A 647 -27.81 -32.81 -15.65
N SER A 648 -27.25 -33.34 -14.57
CA SER A 648 -26.35 -32.62 -13.66
C SER A 648 -24.99 -32.24 -14.28
N ASN A 649 -24.61 -32.88 -15.39
CA ASN A 649 -23.36 -32.67 -16.14
C ASN A 649 -23.62 -32.00 -17.52
N GLN A 650 -24.86 -31.68 -17.86
CA GLN A 650 -25.19 -31.08 -19.15
C GLN A 650 -24.85 -29.59 -19.17
N VAL A 651 -24.13 -29.16 -20.22
CA VAL A 651 -23.86 -27.76 -20.54
C VAL A 651 -24.24 -27.45 -21.99
N THR A 652 -24.42 -26.18 -22.32
CA THR A 652 -24.77 -25.77 -23.69
C THR A 652 -23.57 -25.16 -24.37
N ASN A 653 -23.09 -25.78 -25.44
CA ASN A 653 -21.91 -25.27 -26.13
C ASN A 653 -22.15 -24.00 -26.95
N ALA A 654 -21.08 -23.45 -27.52
CA ALA A 654 -21.14 -22.24 -28.36
C ALA A 654 -22.04 -22.37 -29.61
N SER A 655 -22.37 -23.60 -30.04
CA SER A 655 -23.31 -23.87 -31.13
C SER A 655 -24.75 -24.07 -30.66
N GLY A 656 -25.03 -23.96 -29.35
CA GLY A 656 -26.33 -24.19 -28.75
C GLY A 656 -26.68 -25.67 -28.53
N ASN A 657 -25.72 -26.59 -28.69
CA ASN A 657 -25.94 -28.02 -28.49
C ASN A 657 -25.68 -28.42 -27.04
N VAL A 658 -26.48 -29.38 -26.54
CA VAL A 658 -26.26 -29.97 -25.22
C VAL A 658 -25.11 -30.98 -25.29
N VAL A 659 -24.06 -30.72 -24.52
CA VAL A 659 -22.84 -31.53 -24.37
C VAL A 659 -22.59 -31.80 -22.89
N CYS A 660 -21.54 -32.53 -22.55
CA CYS A 660 -21.12 -32.69 -21.17
C CYS A 660 -20.00 -31.71 -20.78
N ALA A 661 -20.04 -31.18 -19.56
CA ALA A 661 -18.88 -30.49 -18.98
C ALA A 661 -17.75 -31.49 -18.71
N ASP A 662 -18.09 -32.65 -18.14
CA ASP A 662 -17.13 -33.68 -17.74
C ASP A 662 -17.32 -34.99 -18.54
N PRO A 663 -16.34 -35.91 -18.56
CA PRO A 663 -16.45 -37.16 -19.30
C PRO A 663 -17.70 -37.95 -18.90
N PRO A 664 -18.57 -38.35 -19.85
CA PRO A 664 -19.77 -39.12 -19.53
C PRO A 664 -19.41 -40.51 -18.98
N GLY A 665 -20.21 -41.00 -18.03
CA GLY A 665 -20.02 -42.32 -17.42
C GLY A 665 -19.00 -42.40 -16.29
N THR A 666 -18.40 -41.27 -15.87
CA THR A 666 -17.59 -41.17 -14.66
C THR A 666 -18.47 -40.97 -13.41
N ASP A 667 -17.91 -41.19 -12.22
CA ASP A 667 -18.61 -40.95 -10.95
C ASP A 667 -18.92 -39.45 -10.76
N ALA A 668 -20.03 -39.10 -10.10
CA ALA A 668 -20.40 -37.70 -9.80
C ALA A 668 -19.32 -36.97 -8.98
N LEU A 669 -18.55 -37.68 -8.17
CA LEU A 669 -17.40 -37.14 -7.43
C LEU A 669 -16.29 -36.60 -8.35
N CYS A 670 -16.23 -37.08 -9.59
CA CYS A 670 -15.22 -36.75 -10.58
C CYS A 670 -15.72 -35.76 -11.64
N ARG A 671 -16.86 -35.12 -11.36
CA ARG A 671 -17.58 -34.20 -12.23
C ARG A 671 -17.98 -32.94 -11.46
N CYS A 672 -18.39 -31.91 -12.17
CA CYS A 672 -18.91 -30.66 -11.64
C CYS A 672 -20.39 -30.74 -11.25
N ASP A 673 -20.91 -31.93 -10.92
CA ASP A 673 -22.28 -32.13 -10.45
C ASP A 673 -22.60 -31.25 -9.22
N HIS A 674 -21.60 -30.99 -8.37
CA HIS A 674 -21.76 -30.22 -7.12
C HIS A 674 -21.80 -28.70 -7.33
N VAL A 675 -21.42 -28.22 -8.51
CA VAL A 675 -21.46 -26.81 -8.89
C VAL A 675 -22.86 -26.49 -9.42
N GLU A 676 -23.64 -25.72 -8.67
CA GLU A 676 -25.07 -25.47 -8.94
C GLU A 676 -25.37 -24.01 -9.31
N GLN A 677 -24.59 -23.07 -8.77
CA GLN A 677 -24.77 -21.63 -8.88
C GLN A 677 -23.74 -21.00 -9.82
N SER A 678 -22.52 -21.54 -9.88
CA SER A 678 -21.49 -21.13 -10.86
C SER A 678 -21.69 -21.79 -12.23
N ASN A 679 -20.90 -21.37 -13.22
CA ASN A 679 -20.78 -22.14 -14.45
C ASN A 679 -20.12 -23.51 -14.16
N LYS A 680 -20.60 -24.57 -14.82
CA LYS A 680 -20.17 -25.96 -14.60
C LYS A 680 -18.93 -26.36 -15.41
N LEU A 681 -18.41 -25.48 -16.26
CA LEU A 681 -17.20 -25.76 -17.01
C LEU A 681 -16.00 -25.62 -16.06
N HIS A 682 -15.03 -26.54 -16.12
CA HIS A 682 -13.74 -26.38 -15.45
C HIS A 682 -13.86 -26.07 -13.97
N CYS A 683 -14.29 -27.07 -13.19
CA CYS A 683 -14.24 -26.96 -11.75
C CYS A 683 -12.99 -27.64 -11.20
N LEU A 684 -12.48 -27.10 -10.10
CA LEU A 684 -11.22 -27.49 -9.48
C LEU A 684 -11.04 -29.01 -9.27
N GLN A 685 -12.14 -29.75 -9.09
CA GLN A 685 -12.19 -31.18 -8.78
C GLN A 685 -12.65 -32.07 -9.95
N SER A 686 -12.99 -31.52 -11.13
CA SER A 686 -13.44 -32.33 -12.27
C SER A 686 -12.31 -33.08 -12.95
N LEU A 687 -12.67 -34.22 -13.56
CA LEU A 687 -11.86 -34.85 -14.59
C LEU A 687 -11.98 -34.07 -15.90
N GLU A 688 -10.84 -33.67 -16.44
CA GLU A 688 -10.73 -32.92 -17.68
C GLU A 688 -9.78 -33.60 -18.65
N THR A 689 -9.86 -33.21 -19.92
CA THR A 689 -8.78 -33.55 -20.87
C THR A 689 -7.44 -33.05 -20.34
N PRO A 690 -6.32 -33.74 -20.62
CA PRO A 690 -5.03 -33.33 -20.10
C PRO A 690 -4.69 -31.87 -20.38
N GLY A 691 -4.98 -31.36 -21.59
CA GLY A 691 -4.72 -29.97 -21.95
C GLY A 691 -5.56 -28.98 -21.15
N SER A 692 -6.86 -29.22 -20.98
CA SER A 692 -7.74 -28.35 -20.19
C SER A 692 -7.34 -28.34 -18.71
N ALA A 693 -7.04 -29.50 -18.12
CA ALA A 693 -6.61 -29.59 -16.73
C ALA A 693 -5.30 -28.82 -16.48
N GLN A 694 -4.36 -28.88 -17.44
CA GLN A 694 -3.10 -28.14 -17.40
C GLN A 694 -3.30 -26.64 -17.54
N LEU A 695 -4.14 -26.22 -18.50
CA LEU A 695 -4.45 -24.83 -18.77
C LEU A 695 -5.06 -24.17 -17.52
N GLU A 696 -6.17 -24.72 -17.02
CA GLU A 696 -6.88 -24.16 -15.86
C GLU A 696 -6.07 -24.29 -14.57
N GLY A 697 -5.39 -25.43 -14.36
CA GLY A 697 -4.48 -25.62 -13.24
C GLY A 697 -3.31 -24.63 -13.25
N PHE A 698 -2.82 -24.23 -14.43
CA PHE A 698 -1.79 -23.20 -14.55
C PHE A 698 -2.33 -21.81 -14.20
N GLY A 699 -3.54 -21.45 -14.66
CA GLY A 699 -4.20 -20.20 -14.27
C GLY A 699 -4.35 -20.10 -12.75
N GLN A 700 -4.83 -21.18 -12.12
CA GLN A 700 -4.98 -21.25 -10.65
C GLN A 700 -3.63 -21.14 -9.93
N PHE A 701 -2.61 -21.86 -10.40
CA PHE A 701 -1.25 -21.74 -9.88
C PHE A 701 -0.72 -20.31 -10.02
N TYR A 702 -0.94 -19.66 -11.16
CA TYR A 702 -0.49 -18.30 -11.38
C TYR A 702 -1.15 -17.36 -10.37
N ALA A 703 -2.46 -17.50 -10.14
CA ALA A 703 -3.16 -16.77 -9.10
C ALA A 703 -2.56 -17.03 -7.70
N SER A 704 -2.32 -18.30 -7.34
CA SER A 704 -1.66 -18.64 -6.08
C SER A 704 -0.29 -17.99 -5.94
N LYS A 705 0.51 -17.97 -7.01
CA LYS A 705 1.82 -17.32 -7.04
C LYS A 705 1.77 -15.82 -6.79
N ILE A 706 0.75 -15.12 -7.27
CA ILE A 706 0.65 -13.66 -7.04
C ILE A 706 0.31 -13.35 -5.58
N TRP A 707 -0.51 -14.18 -4.94
CA TRP A 707 -1.11 -13.87 -3.64
C TRP A 707 -0.45 -14.56 -2.43
N ASN A 708 0.49 -15.48 -2.68
CA ASN A 708 1.25 -16.17 -1.64
C ASN A 708 2.75 -15.87 -1.78
N ARG A 709 3.47 -15.86 -0.66
CA ARG A 709 4.92 -15.69 -0.60
C ARG A 709 5.57 -17.01 -0.98
N ARG A 710 6.33 -16.97 -2.07
CA ARG A 710 7.07 -18.13 -2.59
C ARG A 710 7.96 -18.84 -1.55
N ALA A 711 8.51 -18.11 -0.59
CA ALA A 711 9.42 -18.65 0.43
C ALA A 711 8.70 -19.45 1.53
N GLU A 712 7.39 -19.30 1.66
CA GLU A 712 6.60 -19.96 2.69
C GLU A 712 6.23 -21.39 2.27
N PRO A 713 6.15 -22.35 3.21
CA PRO A 713 5.93 -23.76 2.91
C PRO A 713 4.45 -24.08 2.60
N ASP A 714 3.54 -23.21 3.01
CA ASP A 714 2.12 -23.27 2.74
C ASP A 714 1.73 -22.43 1.53
N CYS A 715 0.48 -22.61 1.10
CA CYS A 715 -0.09 -21.91 -0.04
C CYS A 715 -1.60 -22.07 0.01
N THR A 716 -2.30 -20.95 -0.13
CA THR A 716 -3.76 -20.90 -0.21
C THR A 716 -4.19 -20.34 -1.56
N PHE A 717 -5.09 -21.06 -2.23
CA PHE A 717 -5.86 -20.58 -3.36
C PHE A 717 -7.30 -20.35 -2.92
N VAL A 718 -7.78 -19.11 -3.01
CA VAL A 718 -9.18 -18.79 -2.69
C VAL A 718 -10.04 -19.05 -3.92
N TYR A 719 -10.65 -20.23 -3.93
CA TYR A 719 -11.47 -20.71 -5.02
C TYR A 719 -12.84 -20.03 -5.06
N TYR A 720 -13.27 -19.69 -6.27
CA TYR A 720 -14.41 -18.82 -6.55
C TYR A 720 -15.65 -19.55 -7.08
N LYS A 721 -15.64 -20.89 -7.11
CA LYS A 721 -16.83 -21.73 -7.35
C LYS A 721 -17.10 -22.63 -6.15
N GLU A 722 -18.23 -23.33 -6.17
CA GLU A 722 -18.53 -24.33 -5.14
C GLU A 722 -17.46 -25.42 -5.10
N PHE A 723 -17.15 -25.87 -3.89
CA PHE A 723 -16.14 -26.88 -3.64
C PHE A 723 -16.75 -28.00 -2.81
N LEU A 724 -16.41 -29.25 -3.14
CA LEU A 724 -16.84 -30.41 -2.36
C LEU A 724 -15.81 -30.69 -1.26
N ASP A 725 -16.15 -30.31 -0.03
CA ASP A 725 -15.36 -30.58 1.16
C ASP A 725 -15.37 -32.09 1.45
N GLN A 726 -14.18 -32.64 1.67
CA GLN A 726 -13.97 -34.04 2.00
C GLN A 726 -14.40 -34.36 3.45
N GLN A 727 -14.77 -33.36 4.25
CA GLN A 727 -15.40 -33.52 5.56
C GLN A 727 -16.87 -33.99 5.42
N CYS A 728 -17.17 -35.17 5.96
CA CYS A 728 -18.53 -35.73 5.93
C CYS A 728 -19.46 -35.12 6.99
N ARG A 729 -20.72 -34.88 6.61
CA ARG A 729 -21.75 -34.34 7.52
C ARG A 729 -22.37 -35.38 8.47
N SER A 730 -22.13 -36.68 8.27
CA SER A 730 -22.73 -37.73 9.10
C SER A 730 -21.69 -38.66 9.73
N ALA A 731 -22.02 -39.19 10.91
CA ALA A 731 -21.21 -40.20 11.60
C ALA A 731 -20.98 -41.47 10.76
N GLU A 732 -21.77 -41.68 9.70
CA GLU A 732 -21.74 -42.85 8.84
C GLU A 732 -20.51 -42.91 7.92
N CYS A 733 -19.80 -41.80 7.68
CA CYS A 733 -18.56 -41.78 6.89
C CYS A 733 -17.28 -42.01 7.70
N SER A 734 -17.35 -42.05 9.04
CA SER A 734 -16.18 -42.04 9.93
C SER A 734 -15.26 -43.27 9.85
N THR A 735 -15.61 -44.27 9.03
CA THR A 735 -14.93 -45.57 8.96
C THR A 735 -14.20 -45.84 7.64
N VAL A 736 -14.22 -44.93 6.66
CA VAL A 736 -13.55 -45.13 5.36
C VAL A 736 -12.77 -43.89 4.94
N THR A 737 -11.45 -44.05 4.77
CA THR A 737 -10.53 -42.99 4.32
C THR A 737 -9.71 -43.54 3.15
N PRO A 738 -9.76 -42.93 1.94
CA PRO A 738 -10.62 -41.81 1.52
C PRO A 738 -12.09 -42.23 1.35
N ALA A 739 -13.01 -41.25 1.34
CA ALA A 739 -14.43 -41.52 1.06
C ALA A 739 -14.58 -42.22 -0.31
N GLN A 740 -15.35 -43.32 -0.36
CA GLN A 740 -15.61 -44.00 -1.62
C GLN A 740 -16.48 -43.12 -2.56
N PRO A 741 -16.34 -43.29 -3.89
CA PRO A 741 -17.10 -42.53 -4.89
C PRO A 741 -18.63 -42.55 -4.69
N SER A 742 -19.18 -43.64 -4.13
CA SER A 742 -20.61 -43.86 -3.91
C SER A 742 -21.29 -42.97 -2.86
N ARG A 743 -20.59 -41.96 -2.32
CA ARG A 743 -21.04 -41.12 -1.20
C ARG A 743 -21.11 -39.62 -1.49
N PHE A 744 -21.12 -39.25 -2.76
CA PHE A 744 -21.27 -37.86 -3.23
C PHE A 744 -22.33 -37.06 -2.46
N ASP A 745 -23.54 -37.61 -2.30
CA ASP A 745 -24.66 -36.95 -1.60
C ASP A 745 -24.43 -36.69 -0.10
N SER A 746 -23.42 -37.33 0.50
CA SER A 746 -23.10 -37.21 1.93
C SER A 746 -21.94 -36.25 2.24
N LEU A 747 -21.28 -35.73 1.20
CA LEU A 747 -20.19 -34.78 1.32
C LEU A 747 -20.71 -33.35 1.47
N GLN A 748 -19.93 -32.51 2.18
CA GLN A 748 -20.30 -31.13 2.39
C GLN A 748 -19.93 -30.29 1.17
N ARG A 749 -20.93 -29.65 0.56
CA ARG A 749 -20.68 -28.57 -0.40
C ARG A 749 -20.39 -27.26 0.36
N SER A 750 -19.24 -26.68 0.07
CA SER A 750 -18.84 -25.34 0.51
C SER A 750 -19.13 -24.34 -0.60
N ILE A 751 -19.69 -23.19 -0.21
CA ILE A 751 -20.03 -22.10 -1.10
C ILE A 751 -18.82 -21.15 -1.12
N PRO A 752 -18.43 -20.59 -2.28
CA PRO A 752 -17.30 -19.67 -2.35
C PRO A 752 -17.52 -18.40 -1.49
N PRO A 753 -16.44 -17.67 -1.15
CA PRO A 753 -15.04 -18.03 -1.36
C PRO A 753 -14.61 -19.26 -0.53
N VAL A 754 -13.86 -20.19 -1.13
CA VAL A 754 -13.35 -21.40 -0.45
C VAL A 754 -11.83 -21.40 -0.44
N ALA A 755 -11.21 -21.46 0.73
CA ALA A 755 -9.77 -21.65 0.87
C ALA A 755 -9.38 -23.09 0.50
N VAL A 756 -8.51 -23.26 -0.49
CA VAL A 756 -7.99 -24.56 -0.91
C VAL A 756 -6.47 -24.54 -0.86
N SER A 757 -5.85 -25.58 -0.31
CA SER A 757 -4.38 -25.66 -0.28
C SER A 757 -3.83 -25.93 -1.69
N CYS A 758 -2.90 -25.08 -2.14
CA CYS A 758 -2.09 -25.32 -3.34
C CYS A 758 -0.75 -26.01 -3.02
N ALA A 759 -0.35 -26.06 -1.74
CA ALA A 759 0.88 -26.72 -1.31
C ALA A 759 0.69 -28.22 -1.04
N THR A 760 -0.47 -28.61 -0.52
CA THR A 760 -0.79 -30.00 -0.15
C THR A 760 -1.72 -30.63 -1.20
N PRO A 761 -1.19 -31.36 -2.18
CA PRO A 761 -2.01 -31.94 -3.24
C PRO A 761 -2.96 -33.00 -2.69
N PRO A 762 -4.27 -32.92 -2.96
CA PRO A 762 -5.20 -33.99 -2.62
C PRO A 762 -5.02 -35.22 -3.52
N ARG A 763 -4.26 -35.10 -4.61
CA ARG A 763 -4.09 -36.13 -5.66
C ARG A 763 -5.46 -36.60 -6.14
N TRP A 764 -6.35 -35.65 -6.40
CA TRP A 764 -7.77 -35.86 -6.58
C TRP A 764 -8.05 -36.91 -7.66
N ARG A 765 -7.37 -36.80 -8.79
CA ARG A 765 -7.47 -37.79 -9.87
C ARG A 765 -7.12 -39.18 -9.36
N ASN A 766 -6.00 -39.33 -8.65
CA ASN A 766 -5.49 -40.64 -8.25
C ASN A 766 -6.30 -41.25 -7.09
N ASN A 767 -6.76 -40.43 -6.15
CA ASN A 767 -7.41 -40.88 -4.92
C ASN A 767 -8.91 -41.11 -5.08
N PHE A 768 -9.58 -40.39 -5.99
CA PHE A 768 -11.05 -40.45 -6.13
C PHE A 768 -11.52 -40.96 -7.49
N CYS A 769 -10.79 -40.63 -8.56
CA CYS A 769 -11.27 -40.86 -9.93
C CYS A 769 -10.61 -42.03 -10.65
N ALA A 770 -9.33 -42.28 -10.37
CA ALA A 770 -8.52 -43.35 -10.92
C ALA A 770 -8.53 -43.46 -12.46
N VAL A 771 -8.63 -42.34 -13.19
CA VAL A 771 -8.58 -42.30 -14.66
C VAL A 771 -7.21 -41.81 -15.13
N ALA A 772 -6.46 -42.67 -15.83
CA ALA A 772 -5.08 -42.39 -16.22
C ALA A 772 -4.97 -41.29 -17.30
N THR A 773 -5.83 -41.28 -18.31
CA THR A 773 -5.68 -40.41 -19.49
C THR A 773 -6.22 -38.99 -19.31
N LEU A 774 -6.61 -38.61 -18.09
CA LEU A 774 -7.25 -37.33 -17.77
C LEU A 774 -6.50 -36.63 -16.62
N GLY A 775 -6.89 -35.40 -16.32
CA GLY A 775 -6.32 -34.60 -15.23
C GLY A 775 -7.39 -33.90 -14.42
N THR A 776 -7.02 -33.33 -13.28
CA THR A 776 -7.85 -32.38 -12.53
C THR A 776 -7.05 -31.09 -12.32
N GLU A 777 -7.74 -29.96 -12.27
CA GLU A 777 -7.12 -28.65 -12.15
C GLU A 777 -6.37 -28.50 -10.82
N ILE A 778 -6.94 -29.03 -9.72
CA ILE A 778 -6.30 -29.00 -8.40
C ILE A 778 -4.97 -29.75 -8.33
N ASP A 779 -4.85 -30.87 -9.05
CA ASP A 779 -3.63 -31.65 -9.08
C ASP A 779 -2.56 -30.94 -9.92
N TRP A 780 -2.96 -30.30 -11.02
CA TRP A 780 -2.07 -29.48 -11.85
C TRP A 780 -1.63 -28.18 -11.17
N MET A 781 -2.55 -27.48 -10.49
CA MET A 781 -2.22 -26.31 -9.66
C MET A 781 -1.18 -26.67 -8.61
N ALA A 782 -1.40 -27.77 -7.87
CA ALA A 782 -0.46 -28.23 -6.86
C ALA A 782 0.88 -28.68 -7.46
N PHE A 783 0.86 -29.30 -8.65
CA PHE A 783 2.08 -29.64 -9.37
C PHE A 783 2.91 -28.39 -9.68
N PHE A 784 2.32 -27.37 -10.31
CA PHE A 784 3.03 -26.14 -10.65
C PHE A 784 3.51 -25.38 -9.41
N TRP A 785 2.69 -25.31 -8.36
CA TRP A 785 3.12 -24.71 -7.10
C TRP A 785 4.35 -25.43 -6.52
N ARG A 786 4.37 -26.76 -6.52
CA ARG A 786 5.52 -27.54 -6.02
C ARG A 786 6.79 -27.35 -6.85
N LEU A 787 6.66 -27.13 -8.16
CA LEU A 787 7.81 -26.76 -9.00
C LEU A 787 8.36 -25.39 -8.59
N HIS A 788 7.47 -24.45 -8.24
CA HIS A 788 7.81 -23.04 -8.09
C HIS A 788 8.17 -22.60 -6.67
N GLY A 789 7.40 -23.03 -5.68
CA GLY A 789 7.47 -22.59 -4.28
C GLY A 789 8.37 -23.44 -3.38
N GLY A 790 8.65 -22.92 -2.18
CA GLY A 790 9.41 -23.59 -1.12
C GLY A 790 10.91 -23.29 -1.09
N SER A 791 11.57 -23.76 -0.03
CA SER A 791 13.01 -23.58 0.22
C SER A 791 13.81 -24.77 -0.34
N GLY A 792 14.11 -24.75 -1.64
CA GLY A 792 14.85 -25.84 -2.28
C GLY A 792 15.11 -25.60 -3.75
N VAL A 793 15.20 -26.69 -4.52
CA VAL A 793 15.21 -26.61 -5.98
C VAL A 793 13.86 -26.06 -6.43
N THR A 794 13.88 -24.91 -7.07
CA THR A 794 12.68 -24.29 -7.63
C THR A 794 12.88 -24.03 -9.11
N LEU A 795 11.78 -24.06 -9.85
CA LEU A 795 11.71 -23.71 -11.26
C LEU A 795 11.07 -22.33 -11.37
N SER A 796 11.71 -21.48 -12.17
CA SER A 796 11.09 -20.25 -12.67
C SER A 796 9.98 -20.60 -13.65
N MET A 797 9.10 -19.65 -13.91
CA MET A 797 8.14 -19.78 -15.00
C MET A 797 8.81 -19.92 -16.36
N ALA A 798 9.97 -19.30 -16.57
CA ALA A 798 10.76 -19.52 -17.78
C ALA A 798 11.22 -20.99 -17.92
N ASP A 799 11.62 -21.63 -16.81
CA ASP A 799 11.96 -23.06 -16.80
C ASP A 799 10.74 -23.93 -17.16
N ILE A 800 9.57 -23.64 -16.59
CA ILE A 800 8.32 -24.35 -16.90
C ILE A 800 7.95 -24.16 -18.37
N ASN A 801 8.03 -22.93 -18.87
CA ASN A 801 7.76 -22.59 -20.26
C ASN A 801 8.70 -23.33 -21.24
N ASP A 802 10.00 -23.46 -20.90
CA ASP A 802 10.98 -24.19 -21.73
C ASP A 802 10.62 -25.68 -21.84
N VAL A 803 10.18 -26.31 -20.73
CA VAL A 803 9.69 -27.71 -20.76
C VAL A 803 8.50 -27.86 -21.69
N TYR A 804 7.50 -26.98 -21.57
CA TYR A 804 6.32 -27.03 -22.44
C TYR A 804 6.68 -26.79 -23.91
N LEU A 805 7.51 -25.79 -24.21
CA LEU A 805 7.94 -25.51 -25.59
C LEU A 805 8.67 -26.71 -26.20
N ARG A 806 9.53 -27.39 -25.45
CA ARG A 806 10.21 -28.60 -25.91
C ARG A 806 9.23 -29.75 -26.15
N ALA A 807 8.31 -30.00 -25.23
CA ALA A 807 7.28 -31.03 -25.41
C ALA A 807 6.44 -30.77 -26.67
N CYS A 808 5.93 -29.55 -26.82
CA CYS A 808 5.11 -29.15 -27.95
C CYS A 808 5.87 -29.18 -29.29
N LEU A 809 7.15 -28.77 -29.32
CA LEU A 809 7.96 -28.73 -30.53
C LEU A 809 8.58 -30.09 -30.89
N ALA A 810 8.67 -31.04 -29.95
CA ALA A 810 9.06 -32.41 -30.26
C ALA A 810 8.06 -33.07 -31.23
N GLU A 811 6.76 -32.75 -31.13
CA GLU A 811 5.75 -33.19 -32.10
C GLU A 811 6.05 -32.65 -33.52
N CYS A 812 6.67 -31.47 -33.63
CA CYS A 812 6.97 -30.84 -34.92
C CYS A 812 8.04 -31.56 -35.74
N ALA A 813 8.93 -32.30 -35.08
CA ALA A 813 9.86 -33.19 -35.76
C ALA A 813 9.12 -34.36 -36.43
N GLN A 814 7.96 -34.78 -35.89
CA GLN A 814 7.17 -35.89 -36.40
C GLN A 814 6.02 -35.44 -37.33
N ARG A 815 5.46 -34.25 -37.11
CA ARG A 815 4.33 -33.67 -37.87
C ARG A 815 4.58 -32.19 -38.22
N PRO A 816 5.45 -31.89 -39.20
CA PRO A 816 5.87 -30.52 -39.50
C PRO A 816 4.74 -29.57 -39.93
N THR A 817 3.61 -30.12 -40.39
CA THR A 817 2.44 -29.36 -40.85
C THR A 817 1.38 -29.15 -39.78
N ALA A 818 1.61 -29.61 -38.53
CA ALA A 818 0.67 -29.35 -37.45
C ALA A 818 0.58 -27.84 -37.15
N PRO A 819 -0.60 -27.29 -36.80
CA PRO A 819 -0.77 -25.84 -36.60
C PRO A 819 0.22 -25.20 -35.61
N GLY A 820 0.60 -25.90 -34.53
CA GLY A 820 1.55 -25.39 -33.53
C GLY A 820 2.98 -25.27 -34.05
N CYS A 821 3.33 -26.10 -35.03
CA CYS A 821 4.66 -26.13 -35.64
C CYS A 821 4.91 -24.96 -36.59
N MET A 822 3.87 -24.46 -37.23
CA MET A 822 3.97 -23.24 -38.06
C MET A 822 4.07 -21.97 -37.21
N LEU A 823 3.57 -22.00 -35.97
CA LEU A 823 3.50 -20.84 -35.07
C LEU A 823 4.63 -20.82 -34.03
N GLY A 824 5.39 -21.91 -33.89
CA GLY A 824 6.42 -22.07 -32.85
C GLY A 824 5.82 -22.07 -31.44
N ARG A 825 4.60 -22.58 -31.28
CA ARG A 825 3.80 -22.49 -30.05
C ARG A 825 3.02 -23.78 -29.80
N CYS A 826 2.71 -24.04 -28.54
CA CYS A 826 1.78 -25.08 -28.11
C CYS A 826 0.37 -24.80 -28.64
N VAL A 827 -0.22 -25.79 -29.28
CA VAL A 827 -1.63 -25.80 -29.68
C VAL A 827 -2.31 -27.13 -29.36
N ASN A 828 -1.59 -28.10 -28.78
CA ASN A 828 -2.02 -29.48 -28.54
C ASN A 828 -1.80 -29.85 -27.07
N ASP A 829 -2.69 -30.70 -26.55
CA ASP A 829 -2.57 -31.34 -25.25
C ASP A 829 -1.23 -32.07 -25.13
N GLN A 830 -0.54 -31.89 -24.00
CA GLN A 830 0.70 -32.59 -23.69
C GLN A 830 0.44 -33.67 -22.67
N ALA A 831 0.87 -34.90 -22.96
CA ALA A 831 0.80 -35.97 -21.98
C ALA A 831 1.92 -35.82 -20.93
N TRP A 832 1.72 -36.42 -19.75
CA TRP A 832 2.70 -36.33 -18.65
C TRP A 832 4.09 -36.84 -19.05
N ASP A 833 4.14 -37.96 -19.77
CA ASP A 833 5.38 -38.59 -20.24
C ASP A 833 6.14 -37.73 -21.25
N GLU A 834 5.43 -36.96 -22.07
CA GLU A 834 6.01 -35.97 -22.98
C GLU A 834 6.65 -34.82 -22.18
N LEU A 835 5.97 -34.30 -21.17
CA LEU A 835 6.50 -33.26 -20.28
C LEU A 835 7.70 -33.74 -19.46
N GLU A 836 7.67 -34.98 -18.95
CA GLU A 836 8.77 -35.56 -18.19
C GLU A 836 10.01 -35.81 -19.08
N THR A 837 9.78 -36.22 -20.33
CA THR A 837 10.85 -36.34 -21.34
C THR A 837 11.43 -34.97 -21.68
N ALA A 838 10.57 -33.97 -21.91
CA ALA A 838 11.00 -32.61 -22.19
C ALA A 838 11.76 -31.97 -21.02
N ALA A 839 11.38 -32.25 -19.77
CA ALA A 839 12.13 -31.82 -18.58
C ALA A 839 13.52 -32.46 -18.52
N THR A 840 13.64 -33.72 -18.96
CA THR A 840 14.92 -34.40 -19.09
C THR A 840 15.81 -33.75 -20.14
N GLU A 841 15.23 -33.33 -21.26
CA GLU A 841 15.95 -32.60 -22.32
C GLU A 841 16.33 -31.18 -21.90
N ALA A 842 15.45 -30.49 -21.15
CA ALA A 842 15.66 -29.11 -20.70
C ALA A 842 16.78 -29.00 -19.65
N PHE A 843 16.77 -29.90 -18.66
CA PHE A 843 17.63 -29.77 -17.48
C PHE A 843 18.75 -30.82 -17.43
N GLY A 844 18.67 -31.86 -18.25
CA GLY A 844 19.58 -33.01 -18.21
C GLY A 844 19.11 -34.09 -17.23
N LEU A 845 19.24 -35.36 -17.67
CA LEU A 845 18.86 -36.54 -16.88
C LEU A 845 19.61 -36.58 -15.54
N GLY A 846 18.86 -36.73 -14.45
CA GLY A 846 19.43 -36.83 -13.11
C GLY A 846 19.87 -35.50 -12.51
N SER A 847 19.64 -34.37 -13.20
CA SER A 847 19.83 -33.05 -12.61
C SER A 847 18.81 -32.80 -11.47
N PRO A 848 19.13 -31.95 -10.48
CA PRO A 848 18.19 -31.62 -9.42
C PRO A 848 16.86 -31.04 -9.93
N LYS A 849 16.89 -30.20 -10.97
CA LYS A 849 15.67 -29.65 -11.59
C LYS A 849 14.82 -30.74 -12.27
N GLN A 850 15.44 -31.65 -13.02
CA GLN A 850 14.73 -32.78 -13.66
C GLN A 850 14.10 -33.71 -12.61
N GLN A 851 14.85 -34.08 -11.57
CA GLN A 851 14.33 -34.92 -10.48
C GLN A 851 13.20 -34.22 -9.72
N HIS A 852 13.35 -32.93 -9.44
CA HIS A 852 12.30 -32.14 -8.78
C HIS A 852 11.02 -32.09 -9.62
N PHE A 853 11.15 -31.96 -10.94
CA PHE A 853 10.02 -32.01 -11.86
C PHE A 853 9.27 -33.35 -11.78
N ALA A 854 10.00 -34.46 -11.93
CA ALA A 854 9.41 -35.81 -11.87
C ALA A 854 8.77 -36.11 -10.50
N ASN A 855 9.49 -35.82 -9.41
CA ASN A 855 9.01 -36.06 -8.04
C ASN A 855 7.78 -35.21 -7.71
N SER A 856 7.73 -33.96 -8.18
CA SER A 856 6.56 -33.10 -8.01
C SER A 856 5.35 -33.67 -8.74
N GLY A 857 5.54 -34.24 -9.93
CA GLY A 857 4.47 -34.89 -10.68
C GLY A 857 3.85 -36.09 -9.97
N LEU A 858 4.70 -36.94 -9.39
CA LEU A 858 4.28 -38.08 -8.56
C LEU A 858 3.51 -37.63 -7.32
N ALA A 859 4.07 -36.65 -6.61
CA ALA A 859 3.51 -36.12 -5.36
C ALA A 859 2.17 -35.40 -5.59
N ALA A 860 2.04 -34.64 -6.68
CA ALA A 860 0.83 -33.92 -7.02
C ALA A 860 -0.27 -34.83 -7.59
N GLY A 861 0.08 -36.03 -8.06
CA GLY A 861 -0.89 -36.95 -8.65
C GLY A 861 -1.17 -36.67 -10.13
N VAL A 862 -0.35 -35.88 -10.82
CA VAL A 862 -0.41 -35.71 -12.28
C VAL A 862 0.31 -36.84 -13.02
N SER A 863 1.30 -37.49 -12.38
CA SER A 863 1.91 -38.73 -12.87
C SER A 863 1.03 -39.96 -12.59
N LEU A 864 1.04 -40.91 -13.54
CA LEU A 864 0.32 -42.18 -13.46
C LEU A 864 0.93 -43.16 -12.44
N ALA A 865 2.20 -42.98 -12.10
CA ALA A 865 2.84 -43.84 -11.13
C ALA A 865 2.31 -43.56 -9.72
N ILE A 866 1.92 -44.63 -9.03
CA ILE A 866 1.57 -44.60 -7.62
C ILE A 866 2.90 -44.69 -6.85
N PRO A 867 3.19 -43.76 -5.93
CA PRO A 867 4.43 -43.75 -5.15
C PRO A 867 4.58 -44.99 -4.27
#